data_AF-A0A087XEE6-F1
#
_entry.id   AF-A0A087XEE6-F1
#
_cell.length_a   1.000
_cell.length_b   1.000
_cell.length_c   1.000
_cell.angle_alpha   90.00
_cell.angle_beta   90.00
_cell.angle_gamma   90.00
#
_symmetry.space_group_name_H-M   'P 1'
#
loop_
_entity.id
_entity.type
_entity.pdbx_description
1 polymer ?
#
loop_
_entity_poly.entity_id
_entity_poly.type
_entity_poly.pdbx_seq_one_letter_code
_entity_poly.pdbx_strand_id
1 'polypeptide(L)'
;MMKVRRYLRGSGRVLAFVFVASVIWLLFDMAALRMSINDVNSQLVKERVIREKEIMMMKKQQHQQQHIVVTQAKRRGFRHPVQRVTRPGNIQQSPNLNLDHIYRHKLNPKFEVKQSNQRQEGRDFKSDNSKSALSNQNNGESLPKKKAVNLDLNVAVASVTQVQPAVETNKPVLKTELNKSAQFAHKPLKEKELKADEKAEKDLIKHGIKVSHPTAEEAHPVKTISQQTPVKDVNGKEDVKPKINLQAGDNSSAVRKPGVHKVLSLDATHAPRDPNAVGQFGQPVILPGSKNAEVMKRWNEGHFNVYLSDQIPVDRGVPDTRPETCAQNLVHDDLPTTTVIFCFVDEVWSTLLRSVHSVLNRSPPHLLKEIILVDDASTKDYLKKQLDEYMSQFPKVRIIRLKERQGLIRARLAGAAVAKGEVLTFLDSHIECNVGWLEPLLERVYLDRKKVPCPVIEVISDKDMSYMLVDNFQRGIFKWPLVFGWSPVPEDVIKKNNMKVTDPIRCPVMAGGLFSIDKKYFFELGAYDPGLDVWGGENMEISFKIWMCGGEIEIIPCSRVGHIFRGQNPYKFPKDRQKTVERNLARVAEVWLDEYKDLFYGHGYQHLLDKKVIDIGNLTEQIELRKKLKCKSFKWYLDNVFPDMDTPAVKAEGLVFNRGLRKCLALQKDSLSFEICDLSNQNQQFNYTWLKSIRHQDLCVAAQSTGSGFALVPCDNTKRELRWSYKTSNSALTEHLISEFVPSHMCLEAEPRDDSVRLRPCQPSSVFQKWEFTRYHLQ
;
A
#
# COMPACT_ATOMS: atom_id res chain seq x y z
N MET A 1 -9.62 80.07 36.00
CA MET A 1 -9.32 79.30 34.77
C MET A 1 -8.21 79.97 33.94
N MET A 2 -6.96 80.10 34.43
CA MET A 2 -5.91 80.86 33.69
C MET A 2 -4.48 80.29 33.67
N LYS A 3 -4.13 79.22 34.42
CA LYS A 3 -2.75 78.66 34.37
C LYS A 3 -2.50 77.69 33.20
N VAL A 4 -3.50 76.96 32.72
CA VAL A 4 -3.35 75.97 31.61
C VAL A 4 -3.04 76.63 30.26
N ARG A 5 -3.62 77.81 29.97
CA ARG A 5 -3.45 78.52 28.68
C ARG A 5 -2.01 78.97 28.36
N ARG A 6 -1.07 78.96 29.32
CA ARG A 6 0.36 79.25 29.05
C ARG A 6 1.17 78.04 28.54
N TYR A 7 0.69 76.80 28.72
CA TYR A 7 1.47 75.60 28.36
C TYR A 7 1.30 75.13 26.91
N LEU A 8 0.27 75.62 26.19
CA LEU A 8 -0.13 75.14 24.87
C LEU A 8 0.24 76.08 23.71
N ARG A 9 1.24 76.96 23.87
CA ARG A 9 1.69 77.89 22.82
C ARG A 9 2.90 77.34 22.05
N GLY A 10 2.67 76.29 21.26
CA GLY A 10 3.66 75.70 20.36
C GLY A 10 3.12 74.49 19.60
N SER A 11 2.96 74.62 18.27
CA SER A 11 2.27 73.66 17.40
C SER A 11 2.70 72.19 17.62
N GLY A 12 4.01 71.92 17.58
CA GLY A 12 4.54 70.57 17.72
C GLY A 12 4.24 69.87 19.05
N ARG A 13 3.96 70.62 20.14
CA ARG A 13 3.60 70.00 21.44
C ARG A 13 2.16 69.49 21.46
N VAL A 14 1.23 70.17 20.79
CA VAL A 14 -0.14 69.68 20.61
C VAL A 14 -0.12 68.43 19.74
N LEU A 15 0.66 68.45 18.65
CA LEU A 15 0.83 67.29 17.77
C LEU A 15 1.41 66.07 18.51
N ALA A 16 2.38 66.27 19.40
CA ALA A 16 2.95 65.21 20.23
C ALA A 16 1.91 64.60 21.20
N PHE A 17 1.06 65.41 21.84
CA PHE A 17 -0.02 64.88 22.69
C PHE A 17 -1.08 64.10 21.89
N VAL A 18 -1.44 64.57 20.70
CA VAL A 18 -2.36 63.84 19.81
C VAL A 18 -1.73 62.52 19.36
N PHE A 19 -0.47 62.52 18.95
CA PHE A 19 0.24 61.30 18.55
C PHE A 19 0.35 60.27 19.69
N VAL A 20 0.72 60.71 20.90
CA VAL A 20 0.76 59.83 22.08
C VAL A 20 -0.62 59.28 22.42
N ALA A 21 -1.68 60.10 22.35
CA ALA A 21 -3.05 59.64 22.55
C ALA A 21 -3.49 58.61 21.50
N SER A 22 -3.16 58.82 20.21
CA SER A 22 -3.44 57.87 19.13
C SER A 22 -2.68 56.54 19.31
N VAL A 23 -1.41 56.58 19.70
CA VAL A 23 -0.63 55.37 19.99
C VAL A 23 -1.19 54.61 21.19
N ILE A 24 -1.57 55.31 22.26
CA ILE A 24 -2.22 54.68 23.43
C ILE A 24 -3.56 54.04 23.03
N TRP A 25 -4.38 54.72 22.23
CA TRP A 25 -5.67 54.19 21.77
C TRP A 25 -5.49 52.95 20.88
N LEU A 26 -4.52 52.96 19.97
CA LEU A 26 -4.20 51.82 19.10
C LEU A 26 -3.63 50.63 19.91
N LEU A 27 -2.87 50.88 20.99
CA LEU A 27 -2.43 49.83 21.92
C LEU A 27 -3.61 49.22 22.71
N PHE A 28 -4.59 50.02 23.12
CA PHE A 28 -5.83 49.52 23.73
C PHE A 28 -6.66 48.69 22.74
N ASP A 29 -6.78 49.13 21.50
CA ASP A 29 -7.52 48.41 20.45
C ASP A 29 -6.84 47.07 20.10
N MET A 30 -5.51 47.04 19.96
CA MET A 30 -4.74 45.80 19.82
C MET A 30 -4.87 44.87 21.03
N ALA A 31 -4.98 45.41 22.25
CA ALA A 31 -5.23 44.61 23.46
C ALA A 31 -6.64 44.01 23.47
N ALA A 32 -7.66 44.79 23.10
CA ALA A 32 -9.05 44.33 22.98
C ALA A 32 -9.20 43.25 21.90
N LEU A 33 -8.58 43.45 20.73
CA LEU A 33 -8.56 42.46 19.64
C LEU A 33 -7.89 41.16 20.09
N ARG A 34 -6.77 41.24 20.83
CA ARG A 34 -6.07 40.07 21.38
C ARG A 34 -6.88 39.34 22.46
N MET A 35 -7.64 40.06 23.28
CA MET A 35 -8.57 39.44 24.24
C MET A 35 -9.72 38.74 23.51
N SER A 36 -10.34 39.37 22.52
CA SER A 36 -11.39 38.76 21.68
C SER A 36 -10.90 37.48 20.98
N ILE A 37 -9.71 37.51 20.36
CA ILE A 37 -9.11 36.33 19.72
C ILE A 37 -8.84 35.22 20.75
N ASN A 38 -8.43 35.55 21.98
CA ASN A 38 -8.25 34.56 23.04
C ASN A 38 -9.58 33.95 23.51
N ASP A 39 -10.66 34.72 23.61
CA ASP A 39 -11.99 34.19 23.97
C ASP A 39 -12.60 33.33 22.86
N VAL A 40 -12.44 33.70 21.59
CA VAL A 40 -12.86 32.85 20.46
C VAL A 40 -12.07 31.53 20.44
N ASN A 41 -10.75 31.57 20.67
CA ASN A 41 -9.95 30.35 20.81
C ASN A 41 -10.33 29.53 22.06
N SER A 42 -10.67 30.18 23.17
CA SER A 42 -11.18 29.55 24.39
C SER A 42 -12.52 28.83 24.14
N GLN A 43 -13.43 29.44 23.38
CA GLN A 43 -14.69 28.81 22.96
C GLN A 43 -14.45 27.65 22.00
N LEU A 44 -13.61 27.80 20.97
CA LEU A 44 -13.28 26.71 20.03
C LEU A 44 -12.59 25.52 20.72
N VAL A 45 -11.75 25.76 21.72
CA VAL A 45 -11.14 24.70 22.55
C VAL A 45 -12.19 24.05 23.46
N LYS A 46 -13.10 24.82 24.09
CA LYS A 46 -14.21 24.28 24.88
C LYS A 46 -15.14 23.41 24.02
N GLU A 47 -15.52 23.88 22.83
CA GLU A 47 -16.29 23.11 21.86
C GLU A 47 -15.56 21.82 21.46
N ARG A 48 -14.27 21.88 21.14
CA ARG A 48 -13.49 20.67 20.82
C ARG A 48 -13.51 19.68 21.98
N VAL A 49 -13.29 20.13 23.21
CA VAL A 49 -13.30 19.28 24.41
C VAL A 49 -14.71 18.74 24.73
N ILE A 50 -15.77 19.48 24.44
CA ILE A 50 -17.16 18.98 24.52
C ILE A 50 -17.38 17.91 23.47
N ARG A 51 -17.04 18.17 22.20
CA ARG A 51 -17.20 17.23 21.07
C ARG A 51 -16.37 15.95 21.27
N GLU A 52 -15.16 16.06 21.82
CA GLU A 52 -14.32 14.92 22.22
C GLU A 52 -14.95 14.13 23.38
N LYS A 53 -15.57 14.79 24.37
CA LYS A 53 -16.32 14.13 25.45
C LYS A 53 -17.58 13.44 24.93
N GLU A 54 -18.30 14.03 23.98
CA GLU A 54 -19.47 13.44 23.32
C GLU A 54 -19.07 12.20 22.52
N ILE A 55 -17.99 12.28 21.72
CA ILE A 55 -17.40 11.12 21.02
C ILE A 55 -16.95 10.05 22.03
N MET A 56 -16.39 10.44 23.18
CA MET A 56 -16.01 9.50 24.25
C MET A 56 -17.22 8.85 24.92
N MET A 57 -18.32 9.60 25.12
CA MET A 57 -19.58 9.06 25.64
C MET A 57 -20.28 8.14 24.64
N MET A 58 -20.34 8.50 23.36
CA MET A 58 -20.86 7.63 22.29
C MET A 58 -20.05 6.34 22.21
N LYS A 59 -18.71 6.41 22.20
CA LYS A 59 -17.85 5.21 22.27
C LYS A 59 -18.11 4.39 23.53
N LYS A 60 -18.34 5.02 24.69
CA LYS A 60 -18.65 4.33 25.95
C LYS A 60 -20.03 3.65 25.92
N GLN A 61 -21.04 4.28 25.28
CA GLN A 61 -22.36 3.68 25.06
C GLN A 61 -22.29 2.51 24.07
N GLN A 62 -21.55 2.66 22.97
CA GLN A 62 -21.29 1.59 21.99
C GLN A 62 -20.58 0.40 22.63
N HIS A 63 -19.61 0.66 23.51
CA HIS A 63 -18.90 -0.37 24.29
C HIS A 63 -19.82 -1.01 25.35
N GLN A 64 -20.77 -0.27 25.94
CA GLN A 64 -21.82 -0.84 26.78
C GLN A 64 -22.81 -1.72 25.99
N GLN A 65 -23.20 -1.33 24.77
CA GLN A 65 -24.02 -2.17 23.90
C GLN A 65 -23.30 -3.46 23.50
N GLN A 66 -22.02 -3.39 23.15
CA GLN A 66 -21.17 -4.58 22.94
C GLN A 66 -21.12 -5.45 24.21
N HIS A 67 -20.97 -4.85 25.40
CA HIS A 67 -21.03 -5.59 26.67
C HIS A 67 -22.38 -6.27 26.90
N ILE A 68 -23.51 -5.66 26.50
CA ILE A 68 -24.84 -6.26 26.58
C ILE A 68 -24.96 -7.46 25.63
N VAL A 69 -24.46 -7.35 24.39
CA VAL A 69 -24.42 -8.47 23.42
C VAL A 69 -23.57 -9.63 23.94
N VAL A 70 -22.38 -9.35 24.48
CA VAL A 70 -21.51 -10.35 25.14
C VAL A 70 -22.19 -10.97 26.37
N THR A 71 -23.03 -10.21 27.09
CA THR A 71 -23.79 -10.71 28.25
C THR A 71 -25.01 -11.54 27.83
N GLN A 72 -25.61 -11.28 26.66
CA GLN A 72 -26.60 -12.17 26.06
C GLN A 72 -25.95 -13.47 25.55
N ALA A 73 -24.75 -13.40 24.96
CA ALA A 73 -23.97 -14.59 24.63
C ALA A 73 -23.67 -15.44 25.88
N LYS A 74 -23.35 -14.83 27.04
CA LYS A 74 -23.24 -15.55 28.33
C LYS A 74 -24.53 -16.27 28.77
N ARG A 75 -25.72 -15.85 28.33
CA ARG A 75 -26.98 -16.56 28.64
C ARG A 75 -27.27 -17.73 27.70
N ARG A 76 -26.79 -17.67 26.45
CA ARG A 76 -26.73 -18.85 25.55
C ARG A 76 -25.48 -19.67 25.88
N GLY A 77 -25.53 -20.44 26.96
CA GLY A 77 -24.38 -21.22 27.45
C GLY A 77 -23.72 -22.06 26.35
N PHE A 78 -22.39 -21.92 26.20
CA PHE A 78 -21.59 -22.51 25.11
C PHE A 78 -21.83 -24.02 24.98
N ARG A 79 -22.61 -24.41 23.96
CA ARG A 79 -22.92 -25.81 23.61
C ARG A 79 -22.89 -26.01 22.09
N HIS A 80 -21.69 -26.19 21.54
CA HIS A 80 -21.52 -26.86 20.25
C HIS A 80 -20.61 -28.09 20.43
N PRO A 81 -21.02 -29.27 19.93
CA PRO A 81 -20.20 -30.47 20.01
C PRO A 81 -19.03 -30.37 19.03
N VAL A 82 -17.80 -30.25 19.54
CA VAL A 82 -16.60 -30.31 18.71
C VAL A 82 -16.46 -31.72 18.14
N GLN A 83 -16.55 -31.85 16.83
CA GLN A 83 -16.45 -33.14 16.15
C GLN A 83 -15.00 -33.64 16.20
N ARG A 84 -14.74 -34.64 17.07
CA ARG A 84 -13.40 -35.23 17.23
C ARG A 84 -12.96 -35.97 15.97
N VAL A 85 -12.05 -35.38 15.21
CA VAL A 85 -11.28 -36.08 14.18
C VAL A 85 -10.04 -36.69 14.82
N THR A 86 -10.04 -38.01 15.02
CA THR A 86 -8.87 -38.75 15.48
C THR A 86 -7.80 -38.80 14.39
N ARG A 87 -6.64 -38.16 14.64
CA ARG A 87 -5.45 -38.37 13.78
C ARG A 87 -4.94 -39.81 14.01
N PRO A 88 -4.66 -40.61 12.95
CA PRO A 88 -3.92 -41.86 13.12
C PRO A 88 -2.50 -41.52 13.62
N GLY A 89 -2.20 -41.94 14.84
CA GLY A 89 -0.93 -41.63 15.50
C GLY A 89 0.14 -42.65 15.16
N ASN A 90 1.28 -42.18 14.62
CA ASN A 90 2.56 -42.88 14.69
C ASN A 90 3.69 -41.84 14.72
N ILE A 91 3.90 -41.26 15.90
CA ILE A 91 5.10 -40.49 16.24
C ILE A 91 5.67 -41.16 17.48
N GLN A 92 6.84 -41.78 17.37
CA GLN A 92 7.53 -42.34 18.53
C GLN A 92 7.89 -41.20 19.48
N GLN A 93 7.41 -41.27 20.72
CA GLN A 93 7.79 -40.34 21.77
C GLN A 93 9.25 -40.60 22.15
N SER A 94 10.15 -39.72 21.73
CA SER A 94 11.53 -39.66 22.25
C SER A 94 11.49 -39.23 23.73
N PRO A 95 11.86 -40.08 24.69
CA PRO A 95 11.64 -39.81 26.10
C PRO A 95 12.75 -38.93 26.69
N ASN A 96 12.74 -37.62 26.37
CA ASN A 96 13.42 -36.55 27.14
C ASN A 96 13.15 -35.15 26.55
N LEU A 97 11.95 -34.58 26.77
CA LEU A 97 11.68 -33.14 26.65
C LEU A 97 10.35 -32.80 27.34
N ASN A 98 10.40 -32.16 28.50
CA ASN A 98 9.20 -31.83 29.29
C ASN A 98 8.65 -30.46 28.86
N LEU A 99 7.46 -30.44 28.22
CA LEU A 99 6.88 -29.23 27.61
C LEU A 99 6.66 -28.07 28.60
N ASP A 100 6.38 -28.38 29.88
CA ASP A 100 6.16 -27.36 30.92
C ASP A 100 7.34 -26.39 31.09
N HIS A 101 8.55 -26.82 30.72
CA HIS A 101 9.76 -26.02 30.89
C HIS A 101 9.94 -24.90 29.84
N ILE A 102 9.22 -24.94 28.72
CA ILE A 102 9.30 -23.91 27.66
C ILE A 102 8.39 -22.71 27.98
N TYR A 103 7.32 -22.91 28.75
CA TYR A 103 6.33 -21.86 29.05
C TYR A 103 6.64 -20.97 30.25
N ARG A 104 7.76 -21.18 30.97
CA ARG A 104 8.12 -20.39 32.16
C ARG A 104 9.62 -20.06 32.22
N HIS A 105 9.98 -18.88 31.73
CA HIS A 105 11.27 -18.27 32.07
C HIS A 105 11.29 -17.95 33.57
N LYS A 106 12.27 -18.48 34.31
CA LYS A 106 12.29 -18.43 35.78
C LYS A 106 12.44 -16.99 36.31
N LEU A 107 11.48 -16.57 37.14
CA LEU A 107 11.70 -15.59 38.20
C LEU A 107 11.78 -16.37 39.52
N ASN A 108 12.83 -16.12 40.32
CA ASN A 108 13.07 -16.87 41.56
C ASN A 108 12.06 -16.49 42.66
N PRO A 109 11.31 -17.45 43.24
CA PRO A 109 10.49 -17.20 44.41
C PRO A 109 11.30 -17.44 45.70
N LYS A 110 11.56 -16.35 46.43
CA LYS A 110 11.74 -16.39 47.88
C LYS A 110 11.02 -15.20 48.49
N PHE A 111 9.89 -15.46 49.13
CA PHE A 111 9.50 -14.92 50.43
C PHE A 111 8.17 -15.55 50.83
N GLU A 112 8.15 -16.28 51.95
CA GLU A 112 6.92 -16.75 52.57
C GLU A 112 6.24 -15.57 53.27
N VAL A 113 4.90 -15.49 53.16
CA VAL A 113 4.09 -14.62 54.03
C VAL A 113 2.92 -15.46 54.55
N LYS A 114 2.92 -15.73 55.85
CA LYS A 114 1.79 -16.39 56.53
C LYS A 114 0.61 -15.44 56.61
N GLN A 115 -0.61 -15.98 56.56
CA GLN A 115 -1.84 -15.22 56.79
C GLN A 115 -1.96 -14.80 58.26
N SER A 116 -2.35 -13.57 58.52
CA SER A 116 -3.18 -13.20 59.67
C SER A 116 -3.99 -11.94 59.39
N ASN A 117 -5.23 -11.92 59.89
CA ASN A 117 -6.20 -10.84 59.67
C ASN A 117 -5.88 -9.60 60.49
N GLN A 118 -6.29 -8.41 60.03
CA GLN A 118 -7.44 -7.68 60.61
C GLN A 118 -7.84 -6.43 59.81
N ARG A 119 -9.03 -5.88 60.10
CA ARG A 119 -9.56 -4.61 59.60
C ARG A 119 -9.70 -3.64 60.79
N GLN A 120 -9.44 -2.36 60.58
CA GLN A 120 -10.29 -1.18 60.87
C GLN A 120 -9.48 0.10 60.54
N GLU A 121 -10.05 1.10 59.84
CA GLU A 121 -10.69 2.33 60.39
C GLU A 121 -9.80 3.09 61.39
N GLY A 122 -9.51 4.39 61.26
CA GLY A 122 -9.80 5.37 60.19
C GLY A 122 -9.70 6.82 60.70
N ARG A 123 -9.68 7.84 59.81
CA ARG A 123 -9.68 9.31 60.09
C ARG A 123 -8.39 9.86 60.76
N ASP A 124 -8.02 11.15 60.68
CA ASP A 124 -8.39 12.28 59.79
C ASP A 124 -7.31 13.41 59.87
N PHE A 125 -7.53 14.53 59.15
CA PHE A 125 -7.02 15.92 59.36
C PHE A 125 -5.69 16.43 58.75
N LYS A 126 -5.88 17.39 57.81
CA LYS A 126 -5.18 18.70 57.56
C LYS A 126 -3.65 18.73 57.33
N SER A 127 -3.15 19.31 56.23
CA SER A 127 -3.11 20.74 55.79
C SER A 127 -2.15 21.61 56.62
N ASP A 128 -1.22 22.37 56.03
CA ASP A 128 -1.55 23.59 55.29
C ASP A 128 -0.50 24.11 54.26
N ASN A 129 -0.64 25.37 53.79
CA ASN A 129 0.07 26.02 52.68
C ASN A 129 1.24 26.94 53.09
N SER A 130 2.27 27.07 52.23
CA SER A 130 2.99 28.32 51.84
C SER A 130 4.24 27.95 50.99
N LYS A 131 4.56 28.56 49.84
CA LYS A 131 4.80 29.96 49.41
C LYS A 131 6.21 30.53 49.70
N SER A 132 7.13 30.27 48.76
CA SER A 132 8.00 31.25 48.04
C SER A 132 8.70 32.42 48.76
N ALA A 133 10.03 32.51 48.57
CA ALA A 133 10.79 33.78 48.45
C ALA A 133 12.12 33.58 47.68
N LEU A 134 12.73 34.65 47.16
CA LEU A 134 14.04 34.66 46.47
C LEU A 134 15.02 35.69 47.08
N SER A 135 16.31 35.36 47.10
CA SER A 135 17.45 36.24 46.74
C SER A 135 18.72 35.38 46.59
N ASN A 136 19.71 35.56 45.68
CA ASN A 136 20.31 36.67 44.89
C ASN A 136 21.54 37.36 45.51
N GLN A 137 22.75 36.93 45.10
CA GLN A 137 23.92 37.72 44.58
C GLN A 137 25.15 36.77 44.46
N ASN A 138 25.83 36.66 43.30
CA ASN A 138 26.92 37.50 42.73
C ASN A 138 28.27 37.34 43.50
N ASN A 139 29.46 37.23 42.89
CA ASN A 139 29.92 37.43 41.50
C ASN A 139 31.13 36.49 41.17
N GLY A 140 31.50 36.35 39.88
CA GLY A 140 32.78 35.75 39.47
C GLY A 140 32.88 35.46 37.97
N GLU A 141 33.77 36.14 37.25
CA GLU A 141 33.93 36.03 35.79
C GLU A 141 35.01 35.00 35.38
N SER A 142 34.83 34.31 34.24
CA SER A 142 35.86 34.25 33.16
C SER A 142 35.49 33.35 31.97
N LEU A 143 35.79 33.88 30.78
CA LEU A 143 35.99 33.23 29.46
C LEU A 143 37.04 34.12 28.74
N PRO A 144 37.72 33.70 27.64
CA PRO A 144 37.54 32.48 26.84
C PRO A 144 38.87 31.74 26.53
N LYS A 145 38.83 30.69 25.69
CA LYS A 145 39.67 30.57 24.47
C LYS A 145 39.32 29.38 23.58
N LYS A 146 39.42 29.58 22.25
CA LYS A 146 39.58 28.53 21.23
C LYS A 146 41.06 28.44 20.84
N LYS A 147 41.60 27.22 20.70
CA LYS A 147 42.67 26.80 19.77
C LYS A 147 42.42 25.29 19.51
N ALA A 148 42.48 24.71 18.31
CA ALA A 148 43.31 24.93 17.11
C ALA A 148 44.74 24.40 17.26
N VAL A 149 45.01 23.25 16.62
CA VAL A 149 46.32 22.66 16.34
C VAL A 149 46.26 22.16 14.89
N ASN A 150 47.37 22.28 14.15
CA ASN A 150 47.44 22.10 12.70
C ASN A 150 47.70 20.64 12.24
N LEU A 151 47.49 20.41 10.94
CA LEU A 151 48.18 19.39 10.16
C LEU A 151 49.55 19.91 9.70
N ASP A 152 50.52 19.00 9.61
CA ASP A 152 51.60 18.91 8.60
C ASP A 152 52.09 17.45 8.69
N LEU A 153 52.18 16.57 7.67
CA LEU A 153 52.09 16.61 6.20
C LEU A 153 53.44 16.76 5.46
N ASN A 154 54.10 15.60 5.21
CA ASN A 154 55.06 15.36 4.13
C ASN A 154 54.62 14.05 3.42
N VAL A 155 54.39 13.87 2.10
CA VAL A 155 54.63 14.59 0.82
C VAL A 155 55.62 13.85 -0.09
N ALA A 156 55.08 13.14 -1.09
CA ALA A 156 55.60 12.88 -2.44
C ALA A 156 54.49 12.13 -3.21
N VAL A 157 53.72 12.61 -4.21
CA VAL A 157 53.78 13.70 -5.23
C VAL A 157 54.38 13.30 -6.59
N ALA A 158 53.48 13.12 -7.57
CA ALA A 158 53.59 13.47 -9.01
C ALA A 158 52.19 13.26 -9.65
N SER A 159 51.37 14.31 -9.90
CA SER A 159 51.25 15.10 -11.15
C SER A 159 50.96 14.25 -12.41
N VAL A 160 49.84 14.34 -13.15
CA VAL A 160 48.79 15.36 -13.41
C VAL A 160 49.21 16.56 -14.28
N THR A 161 48.76 16.56 -15.54
CA THR A 161 48.32 17.67 -16.43
C THR A 161 47.50 17.04 -17.59
N GLN A 162 46.35 17.53 -18.11
CA GLN A 162 45.85 18.86 -18.52
C GLN A 162 46.38 19.32 -19.91
N VAL A 163 45.66 20.01 -20.82
CA VAL A 163 44.24 20.53 -20.88
C VAL A 163 43.87 20.97 -22.33
N GLN A 164 42.60 20.74 -22.76
CA GLN A 164 41.65 21.51 -23.67
C GLN A 164 42.19 22.51 -24.77
N PRO A 165 41.42 23.49 -25.34
CA PRO A 165 39.99 23.58 -25.76
C PRO A 165 39.72 24.04 -27.24
N ALA A 166 38.48 23.78 -27.72
CA ALA A 166 37.56 24.53 -28.62
C ALA A 166 37.99 25.51 -29.75
N VAL A 167 37.18 25.62 -30.85
CA VAL A 167 36.35 26.82 -31.23
C VAL A 167 35.61 26.69 -32.61
N GLU A 168 34.31 27.01 -32.59
CA GLU A 168 33.35 27.56 -33.60
C GLU A 168 33.12 27.15 -35.10
N THR A 169 31.81 27.14 -35.42
CA THR A 169 31.08 27.65 -36.63
C THR A 169 30.67 26.79 -37.85
N ASN A 170 29.37 26.96 -38.17
CA ASN A 170 28.67 26.96 -39.47
C ASN A 170 28.16 25.68 -40.20
N LYS A 171 26.95 25.89 -40.77
CA LYS A 171 26.12 25.06 -41.67
C LYS A 171 26.56 25.29 -43.15
N PRO A 172 26.21 24.45 -44.17
CA PRO A 172 24.83 24.02 -44.45
C PRO A 172 24.62 22.62 -45.10
N VAL A 173 23.44 22.43 -45.70
CA VAL A 173 22.82 21.19 -46.19
C VAL A 173 23.06 20.95 -47.68
N LEU A 174 23.26 19.69 -48.10
CA LEU A 174 22.78 19.07 -49.36
C LEU A 174 22.82 17.52 -49.17
N LYS A 175 21.73 16.76 -49.39
CA LYS A 175 21.33 16.02 -50.62
C LYS A 175 22.20 14.79 -50.97
N THR A 176 21.65 13.58 -51.16
CA THR A 176 20.92 13.05 -52.36
C THR A 176 21.88 12.95 -53.55
N GLU A 177 22.17 11.81 -54.20
CA GLU A 177 21.66 10.42 -54.07
C GLU A 177 22.54 9.42 -54.88
N LEU A 178 22.12 8.13 -54.92
CA LEU A 178 22.37 7.12 -55.97
C LEU A 178 23.81 6.74 -56.43
N ASN A 179 24.09 5.43 -56.28
CA ASN A 179 24.51 4.48 -57.34
C ASN A 179 25.50 4.91 -58.45
N LYS A 180 26.54 4.09 -58.65
CA LYS A 180 26.52 3.01 -59.68
C LYS A 180 27.78 2.11 -59.67
N SER A 181 27.64 0.94 -60.34
CA SER A 181 28.67 0.06 -60.97
C SER A 181 30.00 -0.19 -60.24
N ALA A 182 30.38 -1.39 -59.79
CA ALA A 182 30.38 -2.74 -60.40
C ALA A 182 31.53 -3.02 -61.39
N GLN A 183 32.21 -4.16 -61.19
CA GLN A 183 33.27 -4.78 -62.03
C GLN A 183 34.58 -3.93 -62.10
N PHE A 184 35.79 -4.48 -62.17
CA PHE A 184 36.24 -5.70 -62.86
C PHE A 184 37.17 -6.59 -62.02
N ALA A 185 37.43 -7.81 -62.51
CA ALA A 185 38.43 -8.70 -61.96
C ALA A 185 39.84 -8.40 -62.52
N HIS A 186 40.89 -8.63 -61.73
CA HIS A 186 42.17 -9.14 -62.25
C HIS A 186 42.97 -9.92 -61.20
N LYS A 187 43.32 -11.15 -61.57
CA LYS A 187 44.44 -11.97 -61.06
C LYS A 187 45.60 -11.83 -62.08
N PRO A 188 46.82 -12.37 -61.84
CA PRO A 188 47.45 -12.81 -60.58
C PRO A 188 48.90 -12.26 -60.42
N LEU A 189 49.69 -12.74 -59.44
CA LEU A 189 50.99 -13.45 -59.64
C LEU A 189 51.77 -13.73 -58.33
N LYS A 190 52.24 -14.99 -58.18
CA LYS A 190 53.44 -15.56 -57.47
C LYS A 190 53.84 -15.05 -56.06
N GLU A 191 54.12 -15.87 -55.03
CA GLU A 191 54.74 -17.22 -54.82
C GLU A 191 56.24 -17.23 -54.45
N LYS A 192 56.52 -17.71 -53.23
CA LYS A 192 57.70 -18.44 -52.68
C LYS A 192 57.44 -18.61 -51.16
N GLU A 193 57.23 -19.77 -50.52
CA GLU A 193 57.56 -21.21 -50.74
C GLU A 193 59.02 -21.60 -50.33
N LEU A 194 59.15 -22.80 -49.74
CA LEU A 194 60.30 -23.47 -49.05
C LEU A 194 60.34 -23.26 -47.50
N LYS A 195 60.34 -24.26 -46.59
CA LYS A 195 60.80 -25.69 -46.50
C LYS A 195 62.27 -25.86 -46.06
N ALA A 196 62.68 -26.89 -45.29
CA ALA A 196 61.92 -27.96 -44.61
C ALA A 196 62.18 -27.97 -43.06
N ASP A 197 62.46 -29.03 -42.27
CA ASP A 197 62.93 -30.42 -42.47
C ASP A 197 62.29 -31.42 -41.44
N GLU A 198 62.85 -32.62 -41.30
CA GLU A 198 62.27 -33.86 -40.73
C GLU A 198 62.91 -34.39 -39.42
N LYS A 199 62.18 -35.19 -38.60
CA LYS A 199 62.41 -36.66 -38.39
C LYS A 199 61.59 -37.33 -37.25
N ALA A 200 61.15 -38.59 -37.51
CA ALA A 200 61.00 -39.77 -36.62
C ALA A 200 60.17 -39.69 -35.29
N GLU A 201 59.55 -40.77 -34.74
CA GLU A 201 59.11 -42.09 -35.23
C GLU A 201 58.22 -42.81 -34.15
N LYS A 202 57.15 -43.53 -34.56
CA LYS A 202 56.31 -44.50 -33.76
C LYS A 202 55.46 -43.95 -32.58
N ASP A 203 54.35 -44.59 -32.15
CA ASP A 203 53.83 -45.94 -32.46
C ASP A 203 52.27 -46.07 -32.53
N LEU A 204 51.81 -46.90 -33.49
CA LEU A 204 50.60 -47.76 -33.60
C LEU A 204 49.13 -47.32 -33.28
N ILE A 205 48.19 -48.18 -33.72
CA ILE A 205 46.74 -47.94 -33.98
C ILE A 205 45.89 -49.17 -33.56
N LYS A 206 44.59 -48.96 -33.21
CA LYS A 206 43.36 -49.78 -33.51
C LYS A 206 42.21 -49.40 -32.55
N HIS A 207 40.91 -49.25 -32.87
CA HIS A 207 40.05 -49.18 -34.09
C HIS A 207 38.82 -48.27 -33.73
N GLY A 208 37.96 -47.73 -34.61
CA GLY A 208 37.99 -47.63 -36.08
C GLY A 208 36.61 -47.34 -36.74
N ILE A 209 36.53 -46.26 -37.55
CA ILE A 209 35.66 -46.06 -38.76
C ILE A 209 34.15 -45.65 -38.61
N LYS A 210 33.88 -44.37 -38.93
CA LYS A 210 32.83 -43.70 -39.78
C LYS A 210 31.31 -44.05 -39.64
N VAL A 211 30.31 -43.12 -39.67
CA VAL A 211 29.96 -41.93 -40.54
C VAL A 211 29.34 -42.37 -41.90
N SER A 212 28.22 -41.86 -42.48
CA SER A 212 27.53 -40.52 -42.46
C SER A 212 25.99 -40.51 -42.72
N HIS A 213 25.38 -39.31 -42.58
CA HIS A 213 24.11 -38.78 -43.16
C HIS A 213 24.06 -38.78 -44.73
N PRO A 214 22.91 -38.53 -45.48
CA PRO A 214 22.23 -37.20 -45.60
C PRO A 214 20.73 -37.05 -46.08
N THR A 215 20.24 -35.80 -45.92
CA THR A 215 19.19 -34.96 -46.60
C THR A 215 18.21 -35.44 -47.71
N ALA A 216 16.98 -34.89 -47.70
CA ALA A 216 16.22 -34.34 -48.87
C ALA A 216 14.99 -33.46 -48.43
N GLU A 217 14.26 -32.84 -49.37
CA GLU A 217 13.36 -31.68 -49.16
C GLU A 217 11.82 -31.91 -49.38
N GLU A 218 11.06 -30.80 -49.39
CA GLU A 218 9.60 -30.57 -49.27
C GLU A 218 8.67 -31.15 -50.37
N ALA A 219 7.38 -31.40 -50.03
CA ALA A 219 6.18 -30.76 -50.64
C ALA A 219 4.81 -31.38 -50.22
N HIS A 220 3.74 -30.58 -50.32
CA HIS A 220 2.30 -30.92 -50.15
C HIS A 220 1.66 -31.36 -51.52
N PRO A 221 0.36 -31.80 -51.69
CA PRO A 221 -0.84 -31.43 -50.89
C PRO A 221 -2.15 -32.33 -50.87
N VAL A 222 -3.11 -31.95 -49.99
CA VAL A 222 -4.59 -31.81 -50.23
C VAL A 222 -5.57 -33.01 -50.46
N LYS A 223 -6.56 -33.13 -49.52
CA LYS A 223 -8.02 -33.52 -49.67
C LYS A 223 -8.42 -34.95 -50.15
N THR A 224 -9.62 -35.53 -49.91
CA THR A 224 -10.80 -35.24 -49.05
C THR A 224 -11.77 -36.46 -48.90
N ILE A 225 -12.32 -36.69 -47.69
CA ILE A 225 -13.62 -37.32 -47.27
C ILE A 225 -14.27 -38.47 -48.09
N SER A 226 -14.49 -39.64 -47.46
CA SER A 226 -15.82 -40.29 -47.20
C SER A 226 -15.64 -41.68 -46.54
N GLN A 227 -16.06 -41.91 -45.29
CA GLN A 227 -17.37 -42.44 -44.81
C GLN A 227 -17.56 -43.99 -44.82
N GLN A 228 -18.42 -44.45 -43.91
CA GLN A 228 -19.05 -45.77 -43.73
C GLN A 228 -18.27 -46.89 -42.99
N THR A 229 -18.90 -47.34 -41.91
CA THR A 229 -18.66 -48.50 -41.03
C THR A 229 -19.70 -49.60 -41.36
N PRO A 230 -19.90 -50.70 -40.58
CA PRO A 230 -19.08 -51.45 -39.59
C PRO A 230 -19.00 -52.98 -39.91
N VAL A 231 -18.60 -53.84 -38.94
CA VAL A 231 -19.26 -55.13 -38.50
C VAL A 231 -18.29 -56.32 -38.19
N LYS A 232 -18.25 -56.74 -36.90
CA LYS A 232 -17.94 -58.10 -36.34
C LYS A 232 -16.53 -58.72 -36.50
N ASP A 233 -16.05 -59.71 -35.71
CA ASP A 233 -16.49 -60.34 -34.43
C ASP A 233 -15.28 -61.07 -33.73
N VAL A 234 -15.50 -61.66 -32.53
CA VAL A 234 -14.75 -62.76 -31.85
C VAL A 234 -13.58 -62.47 -30.86
N ASN A 235 -13.82 -62.90 -29.61
CA ASN A 235 -12.98 -63.28 -28.43
C ASN A 235 -11.45 -63.49 -28.52
N GLY A 236 -10.72 -63.24 -27.41
CA GLY A 236 -9.26 -63.56 -27.33
C GLY A 236 -8.42 -63.52 -26.02
N LYS A 237 -8.95 -63.69 -24.79
CA LYS A 237 -8.20 -63.92 -23.52
C LYS A 237 -7.15 -62.86 -23.04
N GLU A 238 -6.54 -63.10 -21.87
CA GLU A 238 -5.95 -62.12 -20.93
C GLU A 238 -4.45 -61.80 -21.10
N ASP A 239 -4.08 -60.57 -20.71
CA ASP A 239 -2.81 -60.06 -20.14
C ASP A 239 -1.43 -60.54 -20.64
N VAL A 240 -0.64 -59.61 -21.20
CA VAL A 240 0.34 -58.78 -20.42
C VAL A 240 0.86 -57.60 -21.28
N LYS A 241 1.20 -56.49 -20.61
CA LYS A 241 1.61 -55.16 -21.15
C LYS A 241 2.66 -55.14 -22.28
N PRO A 242 2.43 -54.29 -23.31
CA PRO A 242 3.47 -53.50 -23.98
C PRO A 242 3.41 -51.99 -23.61
N LYS A 243 4.26 -51.17 -24.25
CA LYS A 243 4.58 -49.78 -23.81
C LYS A 243 3.66 -48.69 -24.39
N ILE A 244 3.16 -47.86 -23.49
CA ILE A 244 2.73 -46.46 -23.66
C ILE A 244 3.84 -45.66 -24.40
N ASN A 245 3.59 -44.94 -25.51
CA ASN A 245 3.19 -43.51 -25.64
C ASN A 245 3.21 -43.14 -27.16
N LEU A 246 2.55 -42.11 -27.74
CA LEU A 246 1.58 -41.08 -27.29
C LEU A 246 0.96 -40.40 -28.55
N GLN A 247 -0.02 -39.50 -28.34
CA GLN A 247 -0.62 -38.47 -29.23
C GLN A 247 -1.72 -38.93 -30.20
N ALA A 248 -2.74 -38.10 -30.51
CA ALA A 248 -3.37 -36.99 -29.78
C ALA A 248 -4.73 -36.66 -30.46
N GLY A 249 -5.79 -36.31 -29.73
CA GLY A 249 -7.11 -36.11 -30.34
C GLY A 249 -8.20 -35.55 -29.41
N ASP A 250 -8.17 -34.23 -29.23
CA ASP A 250 -9.23 -33.34 -28.75
C ASP A 250 -9.80 -33.44 -27.31
N ASN A 251 -10.44 -32.35 -26.89
CA ASN A 251 -10.91 -32.11 -25.52
C ASN A 251 -12.44 -32.23 -25.39
N SER A 252 -12.89 -32.97 -24.38
CA SER A 252 -14.20 -32.73 -23.75
C SER A 252 -14.08 -32.84 -22.24
N SER A 253 -14.64 -31.87 -21.52
CA SER A 253 -14.58 -31.75 -20.06
C SER A 253 -15.06 -33.02 -19.35
N ALA A 254 -14.18 -33.67 -18.58
CA ALA A 254 -14.57 -34.72 -17.65
C ALA A 254 -15.42 -34.11 -16.52
N VAL A 255 -16.74 -34.31 -16.59
CA VAL A 255 -17.70 -33.79 -15.60
C VAL A 255 -17.48 -34.49 -14.26
N ARG A 256 -16.74 -33.86 -13.36
CA ARG A 256 -16.73 -34.25 -11.95
C ARG A 256 -18.14 -34.08 -11.40
N LYS A 257 -18.70 -35.12 -10.80
CA LYS A 257 -19.88 -35.03 -9.94
C LYS A 257 -19.38 -34.90 -8.49
N PRO A 258 -19.46 -33.71 -7.88
CA PRO A 258 -18.98 -33.53 -6.52
C PRO A 258 -20.03 -34.02 -5.51
N GLY A 259 -19.56 -34.60 -4.41
CA GLY A 259 -20.30 -34.52 -3.15
C GLY A 259 -20.11 -33.14 -2.52
N VAL A 260 -20.95 -32.79 -1.56
CA VAL A 260 -20.84 -31.54 -0.81
C VAL A 260 -21.03 -31.80 0.69
N HIS A 261 -20.21 -31.15 1.51
CA HIS A 261 -20.27 -31.21 2.97
C HIS A 261 -20.52 -29.84 3.58
N LYS A 262 -20.93 -29.81 4.85
CA LYS A 262 -21.03 -28.56 5.63
C LYS A 262 -19.64 -28.12 6.10
N VAL A 263 -19.38 -26.82 6.01
CA VAL A 263 -18.12 -26.20 6.48
C VAL A 263 -17.76 -26.66 7.89
N LEU A 264 -16.59 -27.27 8.03
CA LEU A 264 -16.12 -27.93 9.23
C LEU A 264 -15.79 -26.91 10.32
N SER A 265 -16.52 -26.99 11.43
CA SER A 265 -16.22 -26.21 12.64
C SER A 265 -15.11 -26.88 13.45
N LEU A 266 -13.94 -27.02 12.81
CA LEU A 266 -12.75 -27.67 13.34
C LEU A 266 -11.94 -26.71 14.23
N ASP A 267 -11.64 -27.14 15.46
CA ASP A 267 -10.60 -26.54 16.31
C ASP A 267 -9.92 -27.66 17.12
N ALA A 268 -8.86 -28.24 16.55
CA ALA A 268 -8.20 -29.44 17.06
C ALA A 268 -6.85 -29.13 17.73
N THR A 269 -6.86 -29.03 19.06
CA THR A 269 -5.65 -28.90 19.89
C THR A 269 -5.10 -30.26 20.35
N HIS A 270 -3.82 -30.29 20.73
CA HIS A 270 -3.16 -31.50 21.25
C HIS A 270 -3.59 -31.87 22.68
N ALA A 271 -4.04 -30.89 23.47
CA ALA A 271 -4.59 -31.07 24.81
C ALA A 271 -5.83 -30.17 25.00
N PRO A 272 -6.72 -30.47 25.98
CA PRO A 272 -7.79 -29.55 26.36
C PRO A 272 -7.22 -28.23 26.88
N ARG A 273 -7.77 -27.11 26.42
CA ARG A 273 -7.39 -25.77 26.87
C ARG A 273 -7.88 -25.51 28.29
N ASP A 274 -7.06 -24.92 29.14
CA ASP A 274 -7.52 -24.36 30.43
C ASP A 274 -8.49 -23.19 30.16
N PRO A 275 -9.76 -23.25 30.58
CA PRO A 275 -10.73 -22.18 30.36
C PRO A 275 -10.42 -20.90 31.17
N ASN A 276 -9.52 -20.96 32.15
CA ASN A 276 -9.11 -19.84 33.01
C ASN A 276 -7.83 -19.15 32.52
N ALA A 277 -7.20 -19.66 31.46
CA ALA A 277 -5.94 -19.11 30.95
C ALA A 277 -6.08 -17.66 30.46
N VAL A 278 -4.99 -16.90 30.56
CA VAL A 278 -4.96 -15.48 30.20
C VAL A 278 -5.34 -15.30 28.72
N GLY A 279 -6.31 -14.42 28.44
CA GLY A 279 -6.77 -14.09 27.08
C GLY A 279 -7.46 -15.25 26.34
N GLN A 280 -7.79 -16.34 27.02
CA GLN A 280 -8.50 -17.50 26.45
C GLN A 280 -9.89 -17.10 25.93
N PHE A 281 -10.38 -17.80 24.89
CA PHE A 281 -11.64 -17.48 24.18
C PHE A 281 -11.74 -16.02 23.71
N GLY A 282 -10.60 -15.46 23.26
CA GLY A 282 -10.50 -14.08 22.76
C GLY A 282 -10.89 -12.99 23.76
N GLN A 283 -10.96 -13.27 25.07
CA GLN A 283 -11.42 -12.31 26.06
C GLN A 283 -10.40 -11.18 26.31
N PRO A 284 -10.85 -9.94 26.58
CA PRO A 284 -9.97 -8.83 26.95
C PRO A 284 -9.26 -9.09 28.28
N VAL A 285 -7.96 -8.78 28.36
CA VAL A 285 -7.19 -8.91 29.60
C VAL A 285 -6.80 -7.54 30.15
N ILE A 286 -7.42 -7.17 31.27
CA ILE A 286 -7.06 -5.97 32.04
C ILE A 286 -5.88 -6.32 32.95
N LEU A 287 -4.70 -5.78 32.64
CA LEU A 287 -3.52 -5.88 33.51
C LEU A 287 -3.61 -4.90 34.69
N PRO A 288 -3.09 -5.25 35.88
CA PRO A 288 -2.98 -4.31 36.99
C PRO A 288 -1.94 -3.22 36.67
N GLY A 289 -2.19 -1.99 37.09
CA GLY A 289 -1.39 -0.81 36.71
C GLY A 289 0.10 -0.89 37.07
N SER A 290 0.48 -1.74 38.03
CA SER A 290 1.87 -2.06 38.36
C SER A 290 2.66 -2.71 37.21
N LYS A 291 1.99 -3.22 36.17
CA LYS A 291 2.60 -3.76 34.95
C LYS A 291 2.78 -2.73 33.83
N ASN A 292 2.20 -1.54 33.95
CA ASN A 292 2.22 -0.54 32.87
C ASN A 292 3.64 -0.15 32.44
N ALA A 293 4.61 -0.10 33.36
CA ALA A 293 6.01 0.19 33.05
C ALA A 293 6.63 -0.86 32.11
N GLU A 294 6.38 -2.15 32.36
CA GLU A 294 6.89 -3.24 31.52
C GLU A 294 6.13 -3.31 30.17
N VAL A 295 4.82 -3.05 30.17
CA VAL A 295 4.03 -2.92 28.93
C VAL A 295 4.57 -1.80 28.03
N MET A 296 4.83 -0.60 28.58
CA MET A 296 5.39 0.52 27.82
C MET A 296 6.81 0.23 27.32
N LYS A 297 7.67 -0.38 28.17
CA LYS A 297 9.03 -0.79 27.81
C LYS A 297 9.05 -1.79 26.64
N ARG A 298 8.15 -2.78 26.66
CA ARG A 298 8.04 -3.82 25.62
C ARG A 298 7.17 -3.43 24.42
N TRP A 299 6.44 -2.30 24.49
CA TRP A 299 5.57 -1.84 23.40
C TRP A 299 6.30 -1.71 22.07
N ASN A 300 7.54 -1.20 22.09
CA ASN A 300 8.34 -0.98 20.88
C ASN A 300 8.97 -2.27 20.30
N GLU A 301 8.71 -3.45 20.89
CA GLU A 301 9.08 -4.73 20.27
C GLU A 301 8.15 -5.10 19.10
N GLY A 302 6.89 -4.64 19.10
CA GLY A 302 5.92 -4.94 18.05
C GLY A 302 4.83 -3.89 17.78
N HIS A 303 4.78 -2.80 18.56
CA HIS A 303 3.70 -1.81 18.63
C HIS A 303 2.32 -2.38 18.99
N PHE A 304 2.33 -3.33 19.94
CA PHE A 304 1.18 -3.83 20.69
C PHE A 304 1.67 -4.31 22.07
N ASN A 305 0.77 -4.80 22.92
CA ASN A 305 1.08 -5.29 24.26
C ASN A 305 1.77 -6.68 24.23
N VAL A 306 3.05 -6.68 23.85
CA VAL A 306 3.88 -7.89 23.79
C VAL A 306 3.98 -8.60 25.14
N TYR A 307 4.10 -7.85 26.24
CA TYR A 307 4.10 -8.40 27.60
C TYR A 307 2.85 -9.26 27.89
N LEU A 308 1.68 -8.83 27.43
CA LEU A 308 0.44 -9.60 27.52
C LEU A 308 0.42 -10.77 26.52
N SER A 309 0.81 -10.55 25.26
CA SER A 309 0.83 -11.62 24.25
C SER A 309 1.67 -12.83 24.68
N ASP A 310 2.79 -12.62 25.37
CA ASP A 310 3.65 -13.71 25.84
C ASP A 310 3.04 -14.52 27.01
N GLN A 311 1.96 -14.04 27.64
CA GLN A 311 1.22 -14.75 28.69
C GLN A 311 -0.03 -15.48 28.16
N ILE A 312 -0.44 -15.21 26.92
CA ILE A 312 -1.62 -15.82 26.29
C ILE A 312 -1.21 -17.12 25.58
N PRO A 313 -1.92 -18.25 25.74
CA PRO A 313 -1.59 -19.50 25.06
C PRO A 313 -1.42 -19.35 23.53
N VAL A 314 -0.46 -20.06 22.95
CA VAL A 314 -0.21 -20.06 21.50
C VAL A 314 -1.31 -20.82 20.74
N ASP A 315 -2.06 -21.68 21.41
CA ASP A 315 -3.15 -22.46 20.84
C ASP A 315 -4.54 -21.94 21.26
N ARG A 316 -4.63 -20.71 21.83
CA ARG A 316 -5.85 -20.22 22.51
C ARG A 316 -7.14 -20.34 21.69
N GLY A 317 -8.26 -20.46 22.39
CA GLY A 317 -9.59 -20.35 21.80
C GLY A 317 -9.88 -18.92 21.34
N VAL A 318 -10.64 -18.78 20.25
CA VAL A 318 -11.28 -17.52 19.81
C VAL A 318 -12.80 -17.72 19.78
N PRO A 319 -13.63 -16.67 19.92
CA PRO A 319 -15.07 -16.79 19.74
C PRO A 319 -15.40 -17.06 18.25
N ASP A 320 -16.40 -17.88 17.95
CA ASP A 320 -16.95 -17.94 16.60
C ASP A 320 -17.70 -16.63 16.31
N THR A 321 -17.20 -15.86 15.35
CA THR A 321 -17.74 -14.55 14.96
C THR A 321 -18.49 -14.58 13.64
N ARG A 322 -18.66 -15.77 13.04
CA ARG A 322 -19.38 -15.94 11.78
C ARG A 322 -20.89 -15.73 11.99
N PRO A 323 -21.62 -15.23 10.99
CA PRO A 323 -23.09 -15.32 10.97
C PRO A 323 -23.57 -16.76 11.21
N GLU A 324 -24.63 -16.95 12.02
CA GLU A 324 -25.10 -18.29 12.45
C GLU A 324 -25.37 -19.25 11.27
N THR A 325 -25.79 -18.72 10.11
CA THR A 325 -26.04 -19.47 8.87
C THR A 325 -24.78 -20.02 8.21
N CYS A 326 -23.59 -19.44 8.43
CA CYS A 326 -22.34 -19.90 7.82
C CYS A 326 -21.97 -21.34 8.20
N ALA A 327 -22.38 -21.81 9.38
CA ALA A 327 -22.19 -23.20 9.81
C ALA A 327 -23.10 -24.21 9.06
N GLN A 328 -24.03 -23.71 8.23
CA GLN A 328 -24.87 -24.52 7.34
C GLN A 328 -24.49 -24.39 5.87
N ASN A 329 -23.49 -23.55 5.52
CA ASN A 329 -22.98 -23.46 4.16
C ASN A 329 -22.44 -24.82 3.70
N LEU A 330 -22.79 -25.18 2.48
CA LEU A 330 -22.23 -26.34 1.78
C LEU A 330 -21.04 -25.91 0.92
N VAL A 331 -20.04 -26.78 0.87
CA VAL A 331 -18.81 -26.65 0.06
C VAL A 331 -18.52 -27.99 -0.62
N HIS A 332 -17.74 -27.97 -1.69
CA HIS A 332 -17.39 -29.16 -2.45
C HIS A 332 -16.49 -30.13 -1.66
N ASP A 333 -16.60 -31.43 -1.93
CA ASP A 333 -15.73 -32.43 -1.29
C ASP A 333 -14.31 -32.45 -1.87
N ASP A 334 -14.12 -32.04 -3.14
CA ASP A 334 -12.84 -32.03 -3.85
C ASP A 334 -12.20 -30.63 -3.99
N LEU A 335 -12.31 -29.81 -2.93
CA LEU A 335 -11.65 -28.50 -2.84
C LEU A 335 -10.13 -28.59 -3.06
N PRO A 336 -9.53 -27.59 -3.75
CA PRO A 336 -8.11 -27.59 -4.09
C PRO A 336 -7.22 -27.42 -2.85
N THR A 337 -6.05 -28.04 -2.86
CA THR A 337 -5.11 -27.98 -1.73
C THR A 337 -4.38 -26.62 -1.68
N THR A 338 -4.18 -26.05 -0.50
CA THR A 338 -3.50 -24.76 -0.31
C THR A 338 -2.13 -24.87 0.35
N THR A 339 -1.18 -24.04 -0.09
CA THR A 339 -0.02 -23.66 0.70
C THR A 339 -0.29 -22.34 1.39
N VAL A 340 -0.27 -22.34 2.73
CA VAL A 340 -0.33 -21.11 3.52
C VAL A 340 1.06 -20.48 3.57
N ILE A 341 1.17 -19.19 3.29
CA ILE A 341 2.43 -18.45 3.27
C ILE A 341 2.37 -17.31 4.29
N PHE A 342 3.20 -17.41 5.32
CA PHE A 342 3.52 -16.32 6.23
C PHE A 342 4.85 -15.68 5.81
N CYS A 343 4.91 -14.35 5.81
CA CYS A 343 6.16 -13.60 5.68
C CYS A 343 6.40 -12.81 6.97
N PHE A 344 7.62 -12.85 7.49
CA PHE A 344 7.95 -12.20 8.76
C PHE A 344 9.37 -11.62 8.77
N VAL A 345 9.57 -10.55 9.53
CA VAL A 345 10.89 -9.99 9.88
C VAL A 345 10.81 -9.45 11.29
N ASP A 346 11.70 -9.88 12.18
CA ASP A 346 11.75 -9.43 13.59
C ASP A 346 10.41 -9.57 14.36
N GLU A 347 9.54 -10.48 13.93
CA GLU A 347 8.22 -10.69 14.50
C GLU A 347 8.27 -11.27 15.91
N VAL A 348 7.32 -10.86 16.75
CA VAL A 348 7.19 -11.32 18.13
C VAL A 348 6.91 -12.83 18.17
N TRP A 349 7.70 -13.56 18.96
CA TRP A 349 7.64 -15.02 19.10
C TRP A 349 6.22 -15.53 19.39
N SER A 350 5.53 -14.96 20.38
CA SER A 350 4.20 -15.42 20.78
C SER A 350 3.13 -15.23 19.69
N THR A 351 3.20 -14.17 18.88
CA THR A 351 2.25 -13.94 17.79
C THR A 351 2.56 -14.76 16.53
N LEU A 352 3.84 -14.95 16.20
CA LEU A 352 4.25 -15.82 15.09
C LEU A 352 3.81 -17.27 15.36
N LEU A 353 4.11 -17.80 16.55
CA LEU A 353 3.69 -19.15 16.95
C LEU A 353 2.16 -19.26 16.98
N ARG A 354 1.45 -18.29 17.57
CA ARG A 354 -0.02 -18.30 17.63
C ARG A 354 -0.67 -18.31 16.26
N SER A 355 -0.10 -17.59 15.29
CA SER A 355 -0.55 -17.59 13.89
C SER A 355 -0.44 -18.98 13.26
N VAL A 356 0.70 -19.65 13.43
CA VAL A 356 0.94 -21.00 12.88
C VAL A 356 0.06 -22.05 13.56
N HIS A 357 -0.05 -22.03 14.89
CA HIS A 357 -0.96 -22.90 15.65
C HIS A 357 -2.42 -22.69 15.23
N SER A 358 -2.86 -21.44 15.06
CA SER A 358 -4.23 -21.14 14.65
C SER A 358 -4.58 -21.78 13.30
N VAL A 359 -3.69 -21.69 12.32
CA VAL A 359 -3.84 -22.39 11.03
C VAL A 359 -3.81 -23.91 11.19
N LEU A 360 -2.87 -24.48 11.95
CA LEU A 360 -2.77 -25.93 12.15
C LEU A 360 -3.97 -26.55 12.88
N ASN A 361 -4.60 -25.80 13.78
CA ASN A 361 -5.71 -26.27 14.61
C ASN A 361 -7.08 -26.13 13.90
N ARG A 362 -7.23 -25.13 13.02
CA ARG A 362 -8.54 -24.74 12.42
C ARG A 362 -8.64 -24.91 10.90
N SER A 363 -7.70 -25.62 10.27
CA SER A 363 -7.73 -25.91 8.83
C SER A 363 -7.89 -27.42 8.58
N PRO A 364 -8.81 -27.86 7.69
CA PRO A 364 -8.99 -29.28 7.38
C PRO A 364 -7.68 -29.97 6.94
N PRO A 365 -7.28 -31.09 7.57
CA PRO A 365 -5.97 -31.69 7.33
C PRO A 365 -5.70 -32.22 5.92
N HIS A 366 -6.72 -32.36 5.07
CA HIS A 366 -6.55 -32.73 3.67
C HIS A 366 -6.32 -31.52 2.74
N LEU A 367 -6.90 -30.35 3.06
CA LEU A 367 -6.77 -29.12 2.27
C LEU A 367 -5.46 -28.38 2.52
N LEU A 368 -5.00 -28.32 3.78
CA LEU A 368 -3.74 -27.67 4.13
C LEU A 368 -2.54 -28.52 3.66
N LYS A 369 -1.92 -28.15 2.52
CA LYS A 369 -0.79 -28.88 1.93
C LYS A 369 0.48 -28.73 2.76
N GLU A 370 0.88 -27.49 3.00
CA GLU A 370 2.01 -27.08 3.83
C GLU A 370 1.82 -25.63 4.31
N ILE A 371 2.56 -25.24 5.35
CA ILE A 371 2.73 -23.86 5.80
C ILE A 371 4.19 -23.47 5.52
N ILE A 372 4.40 -22.36 4.80
CA ILE A 372 5.71 -21.78 4.54
C ILE A 372 5.87 -20.53 5.40
N LEU A 373 6.94 -20.48 6.21
CA LEU A 373 7.36 -19.29 6.94
C LEU A 373 8.57 -18.68 6.22
N VAL A 374 8.41 -17.50 5.61
CA VAL A 374 9.49 -16.78 4.92
C VAL A 374 10.07 -15.72 5.85
N ASP A 375 11.30 -15.96 6.31
CA ASP A 375 12.10 -15.02 7.10
C ASP A 375 12.78 -14.01 6.17
N ASP A 376 12.28 -12.78 6.15
CA ASP A 376 12.86 -11.62 5.46
C ASP A 376 14.06 -11.06 6.26
N ALA A 377 15.08 -11.90 6.45
CA ALA A 377 16.33 -11.61 7.13
C ALA A 377 16.19 -10.94 8.52
N SER A 378 15.39 -11.55 9.41
CA SER A 378 15.26 -11.15 10.82
C SER A 378 16.61 -11.06 11.53
N THR A 379 16.71 -10.16 12.50
CA THR A 379 17.84 -9.92 13.39
C THR A 379 17.72 -10.62 14.75
N LYS A 380 16.52 -11.05 15.17
CA LYS A 380 16.33 -11.72 16.49
C LYS A 380 16.85 -13.18 16.48
N ASP A 381 17.68 -13.53 17.45
CA ASP A 381 18.23 -14.89 17.60
C ASP A 381 17.15 -15.96 17.81
N TYR A 382 16.10 -15.64 18.59
CA TYR A 382 15.00 -16.57 18.85
C TYR A 382 14.23 -16.94 17.58
N LEU A 383 14.28 -16.11 16.52
CA LEU A 383 13.68 -16.42 15.22
C LEU A 383 14.54 -17.36 14.37
N LYS A 384 15.78 -17.68 14.77
CA LYS A 384 16.71 -18.56 14.03
C LYS A 384 16.59 -20.01 14.51
N LYS A 385 17.69 -20.60 15.00
CA LYS A 385 17.79 -22.02 15.41
C LYS A 385 16.66 -22.47 16.35
N GLN A 386 16.26 -21.62 17.30
CA GLN A 386 15.15 -21.91 18.24
C GLN A 386 13.78 -22.04 17.51
N LEU A 387 13.54 -21.25 16.47
CA LEU A 387 12.33 -21.36 15.64
C LEU A 387 12.41 -22.60 14.74
N ASP A 388 13.58 -22.91 14.18
CA ASP A 388 13.79 -24.11 13.35
C ASP A 388 13.54 -25.39 14.18
N GLU A 389 14.08 -25.44 15.41
CA GLU A 389 13.84 -26.51 16.38
C GLU A 389 12.37 -26.60 16.78
N TYR A 390 11.74 -25.48 17.15
CA TYR A 390 10.33 -25.47 17.54
C TYR A 390 9.38 -25.90 16.41
N MET A 391 9.65 -25.48 15.17
CA MET A 391 8.78 -25.82 14.04
C MET A 391 9.01 -27.23 13.50
N SER A 392 10.16 -27.86 13.78
CA SER A 392 10.46 -29.24 13.36
C SER A 392 9.43 -30.28 13.84
N GLN A 393 8.73 -30.01 14.95
CA GLN A 393 7.65 -30.88 15.47
C GLN A 393 6.38 -30.91 14.58
N PHE A 394 6.27 -30.05 13.58
CA PHE A 394 5.11 -29.95 12.69
C PHE A 394 5.50 -30.33 11.24
N PRO A 395 5.26 -31.58 10.78
CA PRO A 395 5.71 -32.05 9.46
C PRO A 395 5.17 -31.29 8.23
N LYS A 396 4.21 -30.37 8.42
CA LYS A 396 3.68 -29.48 7.38
C LYS A 396 4.30 -28.08 7.39
N VAL A 397 5.08 -27.70 8.40
CA VAL A 397 5.71 -26.37 8.49
C VAL A 397 7.10 -26.43 7.89
N ARG A 398 7.41 -25.48 6.99
CA ARG A 398 8.72 -25.32 6.35
C ARG A 398 9.17 -23.87 6.44
N ILE A 399 10.41 -23.64 6.88
CA ILE A 399 10.97 -22.30 6.98
C ILE A 399 11.89 -22.04 5.79
N ILE A 400 11.82 -20.82 5.24
CA ILE A 400 12.70 -20.29 4.19
C ILE A 400 13.42 -19.09 4.77
N ARG A 401 14.75 -19.04 4.63
CA ARG A 401 15.57 -17.92 5.10
C ARG A 401 16.06 -17.11 3.90
N LEU A 402 15.65 -15.84 3.79
CA LEU A 402 16.27 -14.92 2.85
C LEU A 402 17.64 -14.48 3.39
N LYS A 403 18.65 -14.38 2.51
CA LYS A 403 20.03 -14.01 2.90
C LYS A 403 20.16 -12.55 3.31
N GLU A 404 19.29 -11.70 2.77
CA GLU A 404 19.24 -10.26 2.98
C GLU A 404 17.78 -9.79 3.01
N ARG A 405 17.56 -8.57 3.49
CA ARG A 405 16.23 -7.97 3.64
C ARG A 405 15.71 -7.50 2.27
N GLN A 406 14.75 -8.23 1.71
CA GLN A 406 14.12 -7.97 0.42
C GLN A 406 12.69 -7.42 0.54
N GLY A 407 12.06 -7.54 1.72
CA GLY A 407 10.73 -7.02 2.03
C GLY A 407 9.57 -7.96 1.73
N LEU A 408 8.37 -7.56 2.18
CA LEU A 408 7.14 -8.36 2.13
C LEU A 408 6.84 -8.88 0.71
N ILE A 409 6.98 -8.01 -0.28
CA ILE A 409 6.63 -8.29 -1.69
C ILE A 409 7.50 -9.44 -2.22
N ARG A 410 8.82 -9.33 -2.07
CA ARG A 410 9.78 -10.34 -2.54
C ARG A 410 9.79 -11.59 -1.65
N ALA A 411 9.51 -11.47 -0.35
CA ALA A 411 9.29 -12.62 0.53
C ALA A 411 8.07 -13.46 0.10
N ARG A 412 6.96 -12.80 -0.28
CA ARG A 412 5.77 -13.48 -0.83
C ARG A 412 6.07 -14.18 -2.15
N LEU A 413 6.83 -13.54 -3.05
CA LEU A 413 7.28 -14.17 -4.30
C LEU A 413 8.16 -15.42 -4.04
N ALA A 414 9.10 -15.34 -3.09
CA ALA A 414 9.96 -16.47 -2.71
C ALA A 414 9.16 -17.64 -2.10
N GLY A 415 8.15 -17.36 -1.26
CA GLY A 415 7.23 -18.38 -0.75
C GLY A 415 6.38 -19.02 -1.86
N ALA A 416 5.80 -18.19 -2.73
CA ALA A 416 4.94 -18.64 -3.84
C ALA A 416 5.68 -19.52 -4.86
N ALA A 417 6.95 -19.20 -5.14
CA ALA A 417 7.77 -19.97 -6.07
C ALA A 417 7.90 -21.45 -5.65
N VAL A 418 8.17 -21.71 -4.36
CA VAL A 418 8.43 -23.06 -3.84
C VAL A 418 7.23 -23.74 -3.17
N ALA A 419 6.06 -23.12 -3.19
CA ALA A 419 4.79 -23.67 -2.69
C ALA A 419 4.33 -24.90 -3.48
N LYS A 420 3.77 -25.92 -2.81
CA LYS A 420 3.32 -27.19 -3.41
C LYS A 420 1.80 -27.35 -3.51
N GLY A 421 1.02 -26.42 -2.94
CA GLY A 421 -0.43 -26.36 -3.10
C GLY A 421 -0.85 -25.86 -4.49
N GLU A 422 -2.10 -26.13 -4.82
CA GLU A 422 -2.80 -25.59 -6.00
C GLU A 422 -3.24 -24.14 -5.75
N VAL A 423 -3.60 -23.81 -4.51
CA VAL A 423 -3.91 -22.46 -4.05
C VAL A 423 -2.73 -21.92 -3.22
N LEU A 424 -2.51 -20.61 -3.32
CA LEU A 424 -1.66 -19.84 -2.41
C LEU A 424 -2.58 -19.07 -1.45
N THR A 425 -2.41 -19.26 -0.14
CA THR A 425 -3.12 -18.50 0.89
C THR A 425 -2.12 -17.65 1.67
N PHE A 426 -2.09 -16.34 1.43
CA PHE A 426 -1.19 -15.43 2.14
C PHE A 426 -1.81 -14.98 3.45
N LEU A 427 -1.01 -14.94 4.52
CA LEU A 427 -1.38 -14.44 5.84
C LEU A 427 -0.23 -13.62 6.46
N ASP A 428 -0.58 -12.62 7.26
CA ASP A 428 0.39 -11.90 8.09
C ASP A 428 0.76 -12.70 9.35
N SER A 429 1.97 -12.49 9.88
CA SER A 429 2.54 -13.26 11.00
C SER A 429 2.04 -12.91 12.41
N HIS A 430 0.87 -12.29 12.49
CA HIS A 430 0.22 -11.82 13.73
C HIS A 430 -1.31 -11.89 13.62
N ILE A 431 -1.80 -13.09 13.33
CA ILE A 431 -3.22 -13.40 13.07
C ILE A 431 -3.75 -14.54 13.94
N GLU A 432 -5.08 -14.65 14.02
CA GLU A 432 -5.77 -15.82 14.56
C GLU A 432 -6.98 -16.18 13.67
N CYS A 433 -6.91 -17.32 12.98
CA CYS A 433 -8.01 -17.85 12.19
C CYS A 433 -9.20 -18.23 13.07
N ASN A 434 -10.43 -18.04 12.58
CA ASN A 434 -11.64 -18.56 13.21
C ASN A 434 -11.94 -20.00 12.72
N VAL A 435 -12.95 -20.65 13.32
CA VAL A 435 -13.42 -21.98 12.89
C VAL A 435 -14.01 -21.94 11.48
N GLY A 436 -13.72 -22.96 10.66
CA GLY A 436 -14.22 -23.05 9.29
C GLY A 436 -13.81 -21.87 8.38
N TRP A 437 -12.66 -21.23 8.66
CA TRP A 437 -12.18 -20.09 7.88
C TRP A 437 -11.74 -20.46 6.46
N LEU A 438 -11.27 -21.69 6.25
CA LEU A 438 -10.53 -22.06 5.04
C LEU A 438 -11.43 -22.53 3.89
N GLU A 439 -12.37 -23.46 4.13
CA GLU A 439 -13.21 -23.98 3.04
C GLU A 439 -14.00 -22.89 2.29
N PRO A 440 -14.59 -21.87 2.95
CA PRO A 440 -15.31 -20.80 2.24
C PRO A 440 -14.41 -19.95 1.33
N LEU A 441 -13.09 -19.94 1.52
CA LEU A 441 -12.15 -19.32 0.59
C LEU A 441 -11.89 -20.27 -0.59
N LEU A 442 -11.51 -21.51 -0.32
CA LEU A 442 -11.14 -22.48 -1.35
C LEU A 442 -12.31 -22.81 -2.29
N GLU A 443 -13.55 -22.80 -1.79
CA GLU A 443 -14.79 -22.93 -2.56
C GLU A 443 -14.88 -21.88 -3.69
N ARG A 444 -14.44 -20.64 -3.46
CA ARG A 444 -14.52 -19.59 -4.49
C ARG A 444 -13.50 -19.82 -5.62
N VAL A 445 -12.30 -20.27 -5.25
CA VAL A 445 -11.23 -20.62 -6.19
C VAL A 445 -11.54 -21.93 -6.94
N TYR A 446 -12.28 -22.85 -6.31
CA TYR A 446 -12.82 -24.05 -6.96
C TYR A 446 -13.88 -23.69 -8.01
N LEU A 447 -14.85 -22.83 -7.67
CA LEU A 447 -15.93 -22.39 -8.56
C LEU A 447 -15.41 -21.55 -9.75
N ASP A 448 -14.45 -20.67 -9.52
CA ASP A 448 -13.69 -19.98 -10.58
C ASP A 448 -12.28 -19.65 -10.07
N ARG A 449 -11.25 -20.22 -10.70
CA ARG A 449 -9.84 -20.00 -10.34
C ARG A 449 -9.40 -18.53 -10.42
N LYS A 450 -10.15 -17.68 -11.14
CA LYS A 450 -9.89 -16.25 -11.24
C LYS A 450 -10.52 -15.41 -10.12
N LYS A 451 -11.30 -16.02 -9.23
CA LYS A 451 -11.75 -15.38 -7.99
C LYS A 451 -10.63 -15.40 -6.96
N VAL A 452 -10.43 -14.25 -6.32
CA VAL A 452 -9.38 -14.01 -5.32
C VAL A 452 -10.06 -13.65 -4.00
N PRO A 453 -10.47 -14.66 -3.21
CA PRO A 453 -11.22 -14.45 -1.98
C PRO A 453 -10.34 -13.97 -0.81
N CYS A 454 -10.81 -12.95 -0.13
CA CYS A 454 -10.31 -12.45 1.15
C CYS A 454 -11.24 -12.90 2.30
N PRO A 455 -10.69 -13.22 3.48
CA PRO A 455 -11.49 -13.32 4.70
C PRO A 455 -12.00 -11.93 5.13
N VAL A 456 -13.04 -11.89 5.96
CA VAL A 456 -13.27 -10.73 6.82
C VAL A 456 -12.14 -10.66 7.85
N ILE A 457 -11.47 -9.53 7.91
CA ILE A 457 -10.34 -9.28 8.80
C ILE A 457 -10.90 -8.69 10.11
N GLU A 458 -10.95 -9.53 11.15
CA GLU A 458 -11.42 -9.15 12.49
C GLU A 458 -10.29 -8.42 13.25
N VAL A 459 -10.62 -7.60 14.25
CA VAL A 459 -9.60 -6.83 14.98
C VAL A 459 -9.16 -7.58 16.24
N ILE A 460 -7.87 -7.92 16.34
CA ILE A 460 -7.24 -8.28 17.61
C ILE A 460 -6.67 -7.01 18.23
N SER A 461 -7.14 -6.67 19.43
CA SER A 461 -6.80 -5.44 20.15
C SER A 461 -5.30 -5.34 20.47
N ASP A 462 -4.67 -4.21 20.11
CA ASP A 462 -3.26 -3.92 20.38
C ASP A 462 -2.94 -3.76 21.88
N LYS A 463 -3.96 -3.59 22.73
CA LYS A 463 -3.80 -3.22 24.16
C LYS A 463 -4.14 -4.35 25.12
N ASP A 464 -5.27 -5.02 24.91
CA ASP A 464 -5.81 -6.06 25.80
C ASP A 464 -5.96 -7.44 25.13
N MET A 465 -5.49 -7.57 23.87
CA MET A 465 -5.47 -8.80 23.08
C MET A 465 -6.84 -9.48 22.91
N SER A 466 -7.94 -8.74 23.11
CA SER A 466 -9.29 -9.19 22.78
C SER A 466 -9.49 -9.43 21.28
N TYR A 467 -10.34 -10.41 20.95
CA TYR A 467 -10.77 -10.68 19.57
C TYR A 467 -12.12 -9.98 19.34
N MET A 468 -12.13 -8.96 18.49
CA MET A 468 -13.27 -8.04 18.32
C MET A 468 -13.91 -8.19 16.93
N LEU A 469 -15.24 -8.28 16.93
CA LEU A 469 -16.10 -8.32 15.75
C LEU A 469 -16.07 -6.99 14.97
N VAL A 470 -15.87 -7.05 13.67
CA VAL A 470 -16.12 -5.94 12.73
C VAL A 470 -17.50 -6.04 12.09
N ASP A 471 -18.02 -4.88 11.66
CA ASP A 471 -19.32 -4.80 10.99
C ASP A 471 -19.37 -5.59 9.68
N ASN A 472 -20.55 -6.14 9.37
CA ASN A 472 -20.79 -6.84 8.12
C ASN A 472 -20.92 -5.85 6.94
N PHE A 473 -20.89 -6.36 5.71
CA PHE A 473 -20.96 -5.57 4.47
C PHE A 473 -19.88 -4.49 4.33
N GLN A 474 -18.71 -4.65 4.96
CA GLN A 474 -17.53 -3.82 4.69
C GLN A 474 -16.79 -4.33 3.44
N ARG A 475 -16.33 -3.41 2.59
CA ARG A 475 -15.45 -3.68 1.45
C ARG A 475 -14.22 -2.77 1.47
N GLY A 476 -13.12 -3.27 0.90
CA GLY A 476 -11.90 -2.50 0.73
C GLY A 476 -12.01 -1.56 -0.47
N ILE A 477 -11.64 -0.30 -0.27
CA ILE A 477 -11.64 0.78 -1.26
C ILE A 477 -10.29 1.50 -1.24
N PHE A 478 -10.12 2.45 -2.15
CA PHE A 478 -9.08 3.47 -2.05
C PHE A 478 -9.66 4.87 -2.17
N LYS A 479 -8.91 5.87 -1.69
CA LYS A 479 -9.14 7.29 -1.94
C LYS A 479 -7.89 7.88 -2.60
N TRP A 480 -8.02 8.99 -3.34
CA TRP A 480 -6.84 9.66 -3.88
C TRP A 480 -5.94 10.21 -2.74
N PRO A 481 -4.61 10.09 -2.83
CA PRO A 481 -3.81 9.44 -3.88
C PRO A 481 -3.46 7.97 -3.56
N LEU A 482 -4.32 7.01 -3.94
CA LEU A 482 -4.14 5.57 -3.71
C LEU A 482 -3.97 5.15 -2.23
N VAL A 483 -4.68 5.81 -1.32
CA VAL A 483 -4.71 5.45 0.12
C VAL A 483 -5.82 4.41 0.35
N PHE A 484 -5.46 3.23 0.88
CA PHE A 484 -6.43 2.17 1.22
C PHE A 484 -7.37 2.60 2.36
N GLY A 485 -8.62 2.13 2.32
CA GLY A 485 -9.56 2.25 3.42
C GLY A 485 -10.70 1.24 3.34
N TRP A 486 -11.49 1.16 4.42
CA TRP A 486 -12.73 0.39 4.46
C TRP A 486 -13.94 1.29 4.23
N SER A 487 -14.98 0.75 3.61
CA SER A 487 -16.26 1.43 3.41
C SER A 487 -17.39 0.39 3.36
N PRO A 488 -18.59 0.70 3.90
CA PRO A 488 -19.74 -0.18 3.72
C PRO A 488 -20.12 -0.32 2.23
N VAL A 489 -20.76 -1.43 1.88
CA VAL A 489 -21.54 -1.55 0.64
C VAL A 489 -22.75 -0.61 0.77
N PRO A 490 -23.07 0.21 -0.24
CA PRO A 490 -24.21 1.13 -0.20
C PRO A 490 -25.53 0.39 0.05
N GLU A 491 -26.41 0.99 0.86
CA GLU A 491 -27.68 0.35 1.25
C GLU A 491 -28.60 0.05 0.07
N ASP A 492 -28.60 0.90 -0.95
CA ASP A 492 -29.35 0.70 -2.19
C ASP A 492 -28.83 -0.51 -2.97
N VAL A 493 -27.51 -0.71 -3.02
CA VAL A 493 -26.88 -1.90 -3.63
C VAL A 493 -27.25 -3.17 -2.85
N ILE A 494 -27.20 -3.14 -1.51
CA ILE A 494 -27.62 -4.26 -0.65
C ILE A 494 -29.09 -4.62 -0.91
N LYS A 495 -29.98 -3.62 -0.92
CA LYS A 495 -31.44 -3.81 -1.10
C LYS A 495 -31.78 -4.28 -2.52
N LYS A 496 -31.21 -3.63 -3.54
CA LYS A 496 -31.43 -3.94 -4.98
C LYS A 496 -31.00 -5.36 -5.33
N ASN A 497 -29.90 -5.83 -4.75
CA ASN A 497 -29.35 -7.16 -5.01
C ASN A 497 -29.82 -8.22 -3.98
N ASN A 498 -30.67 -7.84 -3.02
CA ASN A 498 -31.16 -8.69 -1.93
C ASN A 498 -30.04 -9.45 -1.17
N MET A 499 -28.94 -8.75 -0.89
CA MET A 499 -27.72 -9.36 -0.34
C MET A 499 -27.91 -9.82 1.11
N LYS A 500 -27.57 -11.08 1.39
CA LYS A 500 -27.53 -11.64 2.74
C LYS A 500 -26.17 -11.40 3.39
N VAL A 501 -26.15 -11.45 4.71
CA VAL A 501 -24.94 -11.27 5.55
C VAL A 501 -23.84 -12.31 5.25
N THR A 502 -24.19 -13.41 4.58
CA THR A 502 -23.28 -14.51 4.17
C THR A 502 -22.70 -14.36 2.77
N ASP A 503 -23.25 -13.47 1.93
CA ASP A 503 -22.99 -13.50 0.50
C ASP A 503 -21.64 -12.84 0.16
N PRO A 504 -20.89 -13.34 -0.85
CA PRO A 504 -19.62 -12.76 -1.27
C PRO A 504 -19.75 -11.28 -1.67
N ILE A 505 -18.89 -10.42 -1.13
CA ILE A 505 -18.91 -8.99 -1.36
C ILE A 505 -17.83 -8.62 -2.38
N ARG A 506 -18.21 -8.09 -3.56
CA ARG A 506 -17.25 -7.58 -4.56
C ARG A 506 -16.41 -6.45 -3.95
N CYS A 507 -15.09 -6.60 -4.00
CA CYS A 507 -14.14 -5.74 -3.30
C CYS A 507 -13.25 -4.97 -4.29
N PRO A 508 -13.41 -3.64 -4.47
CA PRO A 508 -12.58 -2.86 -5.39
C PRO A 508 -11.08 -3.02 -5.18
N VAL A 509 -10.60 -2.89 -3.94
CA VAL A 509 -9.18 -3.05 -3.59
C VAL A 509 -9.07 -3.88 -2.32
N MET A 510 -8.24 -4.93 -2.32
CA MET A 510 -7.97 -5.72 -1.12
C MET A 510 -7.05 -4.99 -0.15
N ALA A 511 -7.15 -5.31 1.15
CA ALA A 511 -6.17 -4.89 2.15
C ALA A 511 -4.77 -5.49 1.91
N GLY A 512 -4.66 -6.57 1.11
CA GLY A 512 -3.41 -7.19 0.70
C GLY A 512 -2.75 -8.10 1.74
N GLY A 513 -2.99 -7.90 3.03
CA GLY A 513 -2.47 -8.78 4.09
C GLY A 513 -2.90 -10.25 3.94
N LEU A 514 -4.21 -10.47 3.82
CA LEU A 514 -4.83 -11.81 3.85
C LEU A 514 -5.69 -12.06 2.59
N PHE A 515 -5.36 -13.09 1.81
CA PHE A 515 -6.15 -13.55 0.65
C PHE A 515 -5.74 -14.95 0.19
N SER A 516 -6.58 -15.59 -0.63
CA SER A 516 -6.25 -16.83 -1.37
C SER A 516 -6.36 -16.64 -2.88
N ILE A 517 -5.54 -17.34 -3.66
CA ILE A 517 -5.54 -17.29 -5.14
C ILE A 517 -5.04 -18.61 -5.76
N ASP A 518 -5.57 -19.02 -6.92
CA ASP A 518 -4.99 -20.11 -7.72
C ASP A 518 -3.51 -19.81 -8.03
N LYS A 519 -2.62 -20.75 -7.71
CA LYS A 519 -1.19 -20.61 -7.94
C LYS A 519 -0.89 -20.33 -9.42
N LYS A 520 -1.61 -20.95 -10.35
CA LYS A 520 -1.40 -20.73 -11.79
C LYS A 520 -1.82 -19.32 -12.19
N TYR A 521 -3.03 -18.91 -11.81
CA TYR A 521 -3.54 -17.56 -12.06
C TYR A 521 -2.64 -16.45 -11.47
N PHE A 522 -2.10 -16.64 -10.26
CA PHE A 522 -1.13 -15.70 -9.66
C PHE A 522 0.10 -15.48 -10.56
N PHE A 523 0.68 -16.54 -11.13
CA PHE A 523 1.82 -16.42 -12.05
C PHE A 523 1.41 -15.98 -13.47
N GLU A 524 0.19 -16.25 -13.93
CA GLU A 524 -0.35 -15.72 -15.18
C GLU A 524 -0.54 -14.19 -15.13
N LEU A 525 -0.95 -13.65 -13.98
CA LEU A 525 -0.95 -12.21 -13.69
C LEU A 525 0.45 -11.60 -13.55
N GLY A 526 1.51 -12.38 -13.78
CA GLY A 526 2.91 -11.98 -13.57
C GLY A 526 3.29 -11.77 -12.11
N ALA A 527 2.51 -12.31 -11.16
CA ALA A 527 2.61 -12.07 -9.72
C ALA A 527 2.63 -10.56 -9.38
N TYR A 528 3.25 -10.18 -8.26
CA TYR A 528 3.57 -8.77 -7.98
C TYR A 528 4.71 -8.28 -8.87
N ASP A 529 4.66 -7.01 -9.29
CA ASP A 529 5.79 -6.31 -9.90
C ASP A 529 7.06 -6.40 -9.02
N PRO A 530 8.14 -7.06 -9.49
CA PRO A 530 9.37 -7.23 -8.70
C PRO A 530 10.13 -5.91 -8.47
N GLY A 531 9.81 -4.87 -9.25
CA GLY A 531 10.34 -3.52 -9.11
C GLY A 531 9.72 -2.71 -7.96
N LEU A 532 8.66 -3.20 -7.32
CA LEU A 532 8.17 -2.65 -6.04
C LEU A 532 9.16 -2.99 -4.91
N ASP A 533 9.54 -1.99 -4.13
CA ASP A 533 10.52 -2.13 -3.04
C ASP A 533 9.81 -2.25 -1.68
N VAL A 534 10.24 -3.21 -0.86
CA VAL A 534 9.88 -3.38 0.56
C VAL A 534 8.39 -3.65 0.84
N TRP A 535 7.55 -2.61 0.79
CA TRP A 535 6.15 -2.59 1.18
C TRP A 535 5.46 -1.30 0.72
N GLY A 536 4.18 -1.37 0.39
CA GLY A 536 3.31 -0.26 0.04
C GLY A 536 3.03 -0.23 -1.46
N GLY A 537 1.74 -0.17 -1.81
CA GLY A 537 1.25 -0.15 -3.18
C GLY A 537 1.01 -1.52 -3.81
N GLU A 538 1.56 -2.60 -3.26
CA GLU A 538 1.38 -3.96 -3.79
C GLU A 538 -0.07 -4.44 -3.75
N ASN A 539 -0.84 -3.97 -2.76
CA ASN A 539 -2.26 -4.30 -2.64
C ASN A 539 -3.13 -3.56 -3.68
N MET A 540 -2.74 -2.35 -4.07
CA MET A 540 -3.35 -1.60 -5.18
C MET A 540 -3.01 -2.27 -6.51
N GLU A 541 -1.72 -2.56 -6.72
CA GLU A 541 -1.16 -3.18 -7.93
C GLU A 541 -1.85 -4.50 -8.28
N ILE A 542 -1.90 -5.43 -7.31
CA ILE A 542 -2.52 -6.74 -7.54
C ILE A 542 -4.05 -6.61 -7.70
N SER A 543 -4.69 -5.64 -7.04
CA SER A 543 -6.13 -5.43 -7.18
C SER A 543 -6.50 -4.96 -8.59
N PHE A 544 -5.75 -3.99 -9.12
CA PHE A 544 -5.91 -3.52 -10.50
C PHE A 544 -5.58 -4.62 -11.51
N LYS A 545 -4.51 -5.41 -11.30
CA LYS A 545 -4.20 -6.62 -12.09
C LYS A 545 -5.38 -7.58 -12.15
N ILE A 546 -5.91 -8.02 -11.00
CA ILE A 546 -7.00 -9.01 -10.95
C ILE A 546 -8.23 -8.50 -11.70
N TRP A 547 -8.75 -7.33 -11.33
CA TRP A 547 -9.97 -6.80 -11.94
C TRP A 547 -9.81 -6.46 -13.41
N MET A 548 -8.78 -5.71 -13.79
CA MET A 548 -8.63 -5.21 -15.17
C MET A 548 -8.24 -6.33 -16.13
N CYS A 549 -7.55 -7.37 -15.67
CA CYS A 549 -7.19 -8.55 -16.47
C CYS A 549 -8.24 -9.69 -16.36
N GLY A 550 -9.45 -9.38 -15.89
CA GLY A 550 -10.63 -10.25 -16.01
C GLY A 550 -10.68 -11.41 -15.03
N GLY A 551 -10.32 -11.15 -13.78
CA GLY A 551 -10.73 -11.90 -12.59
C GLY A 551 -11.52 -11.02 -11.61
N GLU A 552 -11.71 -11.50 -10.38
CA GLU A 552 -12.60 -10.86 -9.41
C GLU A 552 -12.10 -11.00 -7.97
N ILE A 553 -12.27 -9.96 -7.15
CA ILE A 553 -11.90 -9.96 -5.72
C ILE A 553 -13.18 -9.97 -4.88
N GLU A 554 -13.29 -10.93 -3.97
CA GLU A 554 -14.46 -11.10 -3.10
C GLU A 554 -14.03 -11.11 -1.63
N ILE A 555 -14.75 -10.42 -0.75
CA ILE A 555 -14.67 -10.66 0.70
C ILE A 555 -15.74 -11.69 1.06
N ILE A 556 -15.37 -12.72 1.81
CA ILE A 556 -16.22 -13.87 2.12
C ILE A 556 -16.66 -13.82 3.60
N PRO A 557 -17.90 -13.42 3.93
CA PRO A 557 -18.30 -13.14 5.32
C PRO A 557 -18.25 -14.34 6.28
N CYS A 558 -18.26 -15.56 5.73
CA CYS A 558 -18.12 -16.82 6.46
C CYS A 558 -16.66 -17.26 6.71
N SER A 559 -15.69 -16.64 6.03
CA SER A 559 -14.27 -16.78 6.34
C SER A 559 -13.83 -15.61 7.21
N ARG A 560 -13.30 -15.88 8.41
CA ARG A 560 -12.92 -14.85 9.38
C ARG A 560 -11.57 -15.13 9.98
N VAL A 561 -10.73 -14.09 10.03
CA VAL A 561 -9.37 -14.15 10.60
C VAL A 561 -9.09 -12.86 11.35
N GLY A 562 -8.76 -12.95 12.63
CA GLY A 562 -8.34 -11.82 13.44
C GLY A 562 -6.91 -11.38 13.10
N HIS A 563 -6.66 -10.07 13.15
CA HIS A 563 -5.36 -9.45 12.87
C HIS A 563 -5.01 -8.41 13.93
N ILE A 564 -3.75 -8.37 14.37
CA ILE A 564 -3.26 -7.35 15.32
C ILE A 564 -2.97 -6.04 14.56
N PHE A 565 -3.96 -5.15 14.49
CA PHE A 565 -3.80 -3.84 13.88
C PHE A 565 -2.92 -2.92 14.74
N ARG A 566 -1.71 -2.64 14.27
CA ARG A 566 -0.69 -1.83 14.97
C ARG A 566 -0.81 -0.35 14.62
N GLY A 567 -0.71 0.53 15.61
CA GLY A 567 -0.70 1.98 15.39
C GLY A 567 0.55 2.53 14.69
N GLN A 568 1.65 1.76 14.68
CA GLN A 568 2.91 2.07 14.01
C GLN A 568 3.53 0.78 13.43
N ASN A 569 4.44 0.92 12.45
CA ASN A 569 5.14 -0.22 11.86
C ASN A 569 6.50 -0.41 12.57
N PRO A 570 6.75 -1.54 13.27
CA PRO A 570 7.96 -1.76 14.05
C PRO A 570 9.19 -2.08 13.18
N TYR A 571 8.98 -2.39 11.90
CA TYR A 571 10.03 -2.80 10.99
C TYR A 571 10.74 -1.57 10.43
N LYS A 572 12.07 -1.50 10.67
CA LYS A 572 12.95 -0.53 10.00
C LYS A 572 12.77 -0.63 8.48
N PHE A 573 12.89 0.47 7.74
CA PHE A 573 12.98 0.42 6.28
C PHE A 573 14.46 0.51 5.86
N PRO A 574 14.94 -0.23 4.83
CA PRO A 574 16.33 -0.12 4.35
C PRO A 574 16.64 1.20 3.65
N LYS A 575 15.60 1.83 3.09
CA LYS A 575 15.58 3.16 2.48
C LYS A 575 14.61 4.03 3.28
N ASP A 576 14.46 5.30 2.91
CA ASP A 576 13.39 6.15 3.43
C ASP A 576 12.00 5.52 3.17
N ARG A 577 11.18 5.36 4.21
CA ARG A 577 9.86 4.71 4.10
C ARG A 577 8.92 5.47 3.18
N GLN A 578 8.84 6.79 3.31
CA GLN A 578 7.91 7.62 2.54
C GLN A 578 8.28 7.56 1.06
N LYS A 579 9.55 7.83 0.71
CA LYS A 579 10.04 7.75 -0.67
C LYS A 579 9.87 6.36 -1.29
N THR A 580 10.00 5.30 -0.49
CA THR A 580 9.78 3.92 -0.96
C THR A 580 8.31 3.69 -1.34
N VAL A 581 7.37 4.08 -0.47
CA VAL A 581 5.92 3.94 -0.73
C VAL A 581 5.48 4.86 -1.89
N GLU A 582 5.94 6.11 -1.91
CA GLU A 582 5.64 7.07 -2.99
C GLU A 582 6.14 6.57 -4.35
N ARG A 583 7.38 6.07 -4.42
CA ARG A 583 7.95 5.44 -5.63
C ARG A 583 7.12 4.25 -6.08
N ASN A 584 6.75 3.36 -5.17
CA ASN A 584 5.93 2.18 -5.50
C ASN A 584 4.55 2.60 -6.03
N LEU A 585 3.85 3.52 -5.37
CA LEU A 585 2.57 4.03 -5.82
C LEU A 585 2.67 4.71 -7.20
N ALA A 586 3.77 5.42 -7.49
CA ALA A 586 4.02 5.98 -8.82
C ALA A 586 4.25 4.91 -9.91
N ARG A 587 4.90 3.78 -9.59
CA ARG A 587 4.97 2.62 -10.51
C ARG A 587 3.58 2.06 -10.81
N VAL A 588 2.72 1.94 -9.79
CA VAL A 588 1.32 1.52 -9.98
C VAL A 588 0.55 2.53 -10.82
N ALA A 589 0.71 3.82 -10.55
CA ALA A 589 0.05 4.91 -11.27
C ALA A 589 0.35 4.89 -12.77
N GLU A 590 1.62 4.81 -13.15
CA GLU A 590 2.06 4.83 -14.55
C GLU A 590 1.66 3.58 -15.34
N VAL A 591 1.47 2.42 -14.68
CA VAL A 591 1.08 1.17 -15.36
C VAL A 591 -0.44 0.96 -15.41
N TRP A 592 -1.19 1.40 -14.39
CA TRP A 592 -2.59 0.98 -14.19
C TRP A 592 -3.64 2.09 -14.22
N LEU A 593 -3.30 3.37 -14.03
CA LEU A 593 -4.32 4.44 -13.93
C LEU A 593 -4.68 5.11 -15.27
N ASP A 594 -3.97 4.81 -16.35
CA ASP A 594 -4.14 5.46 -17.66
C ASP A 594 -4.12 7.00 -17.55
N GLU A 595 -5.13 7.71 -18.06
CA GLU A 595 -5.27 9.17 -17.94
C GLU A 595 -5.51 9.66 -16.49
N TYR A 596 -6.01 8.79 -15.60
CA TYR A 596 -6.34 9.16 -14.22
C TYR A 596 -5.11 9.30 -13.31
N LYS A 597 -3.89 9.00 -13.79
CA LYS A 597 -2.66 9.25 -13.02
C LYS A 597 -2.45 10.74 -12.69
N ASP A 598 -3.02 11.66 -13.49
CA ASP A 598 -2.98 13.09 -13.20
C ASP A 598 -3.72 13.46 -11.90
N LEU A 599 -4.76 12.69 -11.50
CA LEU A 599 -5.37 12.80 -10.17
C LEU A 599 -4.38 12.40 -9.08
N PHE A 600 -3.73 11.24 -9.23
CA PHE A 600 -2.73 10.74 -8.27
C PHE A 600 -1.59 11.75 -8.04
N TYR A 601 -1.00 12.29 -9.09
CA TYR A 601 0.05 13.31 -8.96
C TYR A 601 -0.48 14.66 -8.47
N GLY A 602 -1.66 15.09 -8.91
CA GLY A 602 -2.31 16.33 -8.47
C GLY A 602 -2.77 16.32 -7.01
N HIS A 603 -2.96 15.14 -6.40
CA HIS A 603 -3.31 14.94 -4.99
C HIS A 603 -2.10 14.97 -4.02
N GLY A 604 -1.03 15.68 -4.39
CA GLY A 604 0.12 15.95 -3.51
C GLY A 604 1.41 15.23 -3.87
N TYR A 605 1.42 14.43 -4.95
CA TYR A 605 2.62 13.72 -5.44
C TYR A 605 3.28 14.38 -6.67
N GLN A 606 3.03 15.67 -6.88
CA GLN A 606 3.52 16.43 -8.04
C GLN A 606 5.07 16.50 -8.12
N HIS A 607 5.78 16.23 -7.02
CA HIS A 607 7.25 16.11 -7.00
C HIS A 607 7.75 14.81 -7.65
N LEU A 608 6.92 13.76 -7.74
CA LEU A 608 7.30 12.48 -8.36
C LEU A 608 7.40 12.55 -9.90
N LEU A 609 6.86 13.61 -10.51
CA LEU A 609 7.03 13.88 -11.95
C LEU A 609 8.44 14.37 -12.31
N ASP A 610 9.21 14.87 -11.33
CA ASP A 610 10.58 15.27 -11.52
C ASP A 610 11.51 14.07 -11.34
N LYS A 611 11.96 13.47 -12.46
CA LYS A 611 12.82 12.28 -12.48
C LYS A 611 14.17 12.47 -11.77
N LYS A 612 14.55 13.71 -11.42
CA LYS A 612 15.75 14.00 -10.60
C LYS A 612 15.48 13.83 -9.10
N VAL A 613 14.20 13.81 -8.68
CA VAL A 613 13.77 13.67 -7.29
C VAL A 613 13.61 12.20 -6.91
N ILE A 614 12.86 11.43 -7.72
CA ILE A 614 12.66 9.98 -7.55
C ILE A 614 12.72 9.29 -8.91
N ASP A 615 13.55 8.24 -9.00
CA ASP A 615 13.50 7.27 -10.09
C ASP A 615 12.53 6.12 -9.73
N ILE A 616 11.48 5.97 -10.54
CA ILE A 616 10.52 4.87 -10.42
C ILE A 616 11.06 3.56 -11.03
N GLY A 617 12.13 3.61 -11.82
CA GLY A 617 12.73 2.47 -12.51
C GLY A 617 11.95 2.01 -13.74
N ASN A 618 12.45 0.97 -14.41
CA ASN A 618 11.84 0.44 -15.63
C ASN A 618 10.42 -0.12 -15.40
N LEU A 619 9.52 0.12 -16.34
CA LEU A 619 8.11 -0.33 -16.34
C LEU A 619 7.74 -1.20 -17.56
N THR A 620 8.63 -1.35 -18.54
CA THR A 620 8.35 -2.01 -19.83
C THR A 620 7.69 -3.38 -19.66
N GLU A 621 8.25 -4.25 -18.82
CA GLU A 621 7.71 -5.60 -18.57
C GLU A 621 6.27 -5.59 -18.05
N GLN A 622 5.91 -4.67 -17.15
CA GLN A 622 4.55 -4.58 -16.59
C GLN A 622 3.56 -3.99 -17.61
N ILE A 623 4.01 -3.05 -18.44
CA ILE A 623 3.21 -2.48 -19.54
C ILE A 623 2.97 -3.53 -20.63
N GLU A 624 4.00 -4.32 -20.99
CA GLU A 624 3.90 -5.43 -21.95
C GLU A 624 3.04 -6.57 -21.41
N LEU A 625 3.14 -6.91 -20.12
CA LEU A 625 2.26 -7.86 -19.44
C LEU A 625 0.79 -7.41 -19.51
N ARG A 626 0.50 -6.14 -19.19
CA ARG A 626 -0.87 -5.58 -19.27
C ARG A 626 -1.44 -5.66 -20.70
N LYS A 627 -0.61 -5.38 -21.72
CA LYS A 627 -0.97 -5.54 -23.14
C LYS A 627 -1.21 -7.02 -23.51
N LYS A 628 -0.31 -7.92 -23.13
CA LYS A 628 -0.35 -9.36 -23.41
C LYS A 628 -1.60 -10.03 -22.82
N LEU A 629 -1.97 -9.66 -21.61
CA LEU A 629 -3.18 -10.12 -20.91
C LEU A 629 -4.47 -9.44 -21.40
N LYS A 630 -4.37 -8.47 -22.33
CA LYS A 630 -5.50 -7.69 -22.90
C LYS A 630 -6.38 -7.05 -21.82
N CYS A 631 -5.75 -6.52 -20.77
CA CYS A 631 -6.45 -5.94 -19.65
C CYS A 631 -7.20 -4.65 -20.05
N LYS A 632 -8.27 -4.35 -19.32
CA LYS A 632 -9.16 -3.19 -19.53
C LYS A 632 -8.47 -1.87 -19.16
N SER A 633 -9.12 -0.76 -19.51
CA SER A 633 -8.71 0.59 -19.08
C SER A 633 -9.11 0.87 -17.63
N PHE A 634 -8.48 1.87 -17.00
CA PHE A 634 -8.86 2.31 -15.66
C PHE A 634 -10.26 2.91 -15.61
N LYS A 635 -10.68 3.59 -16.69
CA LYS A 635 -12.08 4.00 -16.87
C LYS A 635 -13.04 2.82 -16.75
N TRP A 636 -12.78 1.69 -17.41
CA TRP A 636 -13.64 0.50 -17.27
C TRP A 636 -13.68 -0.01 -15.83
N TYR A 637 -12.55 0.01 -15.12
CA TYR A 637 -12.50 -0.38 -13.70
C TYR A 637 -13.37 0.53 -12.84
N LEU A 638 -13.30 1.86 -13.02
CA LEU A 638 -14.20 2.80 -12.34
C LEU A 638 -15.67 2.50 -12.69
N ASP A 639 -16.00 2.42 -13.99
CA ASP A 639 -17.37 2.20 -14.46
C ASP A 639 -18.00 0.86 -14.02
N ASN A 640 -17.21 -0.20 -13.75
CA ASN A 640 -17.70 -1.59 -13.58
C ASN A 640 -17.33 -2.25 -12.22
N VAL A 641 -16.37 -1.69 -11.49
CA VAL A 641 -15.85 -2.25 -10.23
C VAL A 641 -16.02 -1.25 -9.07
N PHE A 642 -15.78 0.04 -9.30
CA PHE A 642 -15.91 1.07 -8.26
C PHE A 642 -16.68 2.32 -8.75
N PRO A 643 -17.93 2.17 -9.23
CA PRO A 643 -18.73 3.28 -9.77
C PRO A 643 -19.14 4.31 -8.71
N ASP A 644 -19.01 3.95 -7.42
CA ASP A 644 -19.29 4.81 -6.27
C ASP A 644 -18.19 5.88 -6.04
N MET A 645 -17.10 5.85 -6.82
CA MET A 645 -15.98 6.76 -6.69
C MET A 645 -16.06 7.92 -7.69
N ASP A 646 -16.45 9.10 -7.21
CA ASP A 646 -16.36 10.31 -8.04
C ASP A 646 -14.88 10.61 -8.36
N THR A 647 -14.60 10.74 -9.66
CA THR A 647 -13.25 10.75 -10.24
C THR A 647 -13.18 11.71 -11.44
N PRO A 648 -13.56 12.99 -11.28
CA PRO A 648 -13.57 13.96 -12.38
C PRO A 648 -12.14 14.16 -12.91
N ALA A 649 -11.94 14.02 -14.22
CA ALA A 649 -10.60 14.08 -14.82
C ALA A 649 -9.91 15.45 -14.66
N VAL A 650 -10.65 16.49 -14.29
CA VAL A 650 -10.21 17.88 -14.15
C VAL A 650 -10.86 18.53 -12.91
N LYS A 651 -10.29 19.63 -12.41
CA LYS A 651 -10.84 20.40 -11.27
C LYS A 651 -11.93 21.38 -11.71
N ALA A 652 -11.80 21.92 -12.92
CA ALA A 652 -12.79 22.80 -13.52
C ALA A 652 -12.74 22.70 -15.05
N GLU A 653 -13.85 23.02 -15.70
CA GLU A 653 -14.03 22.96 -17.16
C GLU A 653 -15.02 24.03 -17.66
N GLY A 654 -15.10 24.18 -18.98
CA GLY A 654 -16.00 25.11 -19.66
C GLY A 654 -15.33 26.44 -20.02
N LEU A 655 -16.12 27.52 -20.08
CA LEU A 655 -15.60 28.85 -20.40
C LEU A 655 -14.82 29.44 -19.23
N VAL A 656 -13.73 30.16 -19.53
CA VAL A 656 -12.96 30.95 -18.56
C VAL A 656 -13.33 32.43 -18.68
N PHE A 657 -14.23 32.87 -17.82
CA PHE A 657 -14.72 34.24 -17.75
C PHE A 657 -13.74 35.14 -16.98
N ASN A 658 -13.51 36.35 -17.50
CA ASN A 658 -12.76 37.40 -16.81
C ASN A 658 -13.74 38.46 -16.26
N ARG A 659 -13.75 38.67 -14.93
CA ARG A 659 -14.68 39.61 -14.30
C ARG A 659 -14.46 41.07 -14.70
N GLY A 660 -13.24 41.46 -15.05
CA GLY A 660 -12.89 42.83 -15.45
C GLY A 660 -13.39 43.19 -16.85
N LEU A 661 -13.08 42.36 -17.85
CA LEU A 661 -13.56 42.58 -19.23
C LEU A 661 -15.01 42.16 -19.46
N ARG A 662 -15.56 41.30 -18.59
CA ARG A 662 -16.86 40.62 -18.77
C ARG A 662 -16.95 39.82 -20.08
N LYS A 663 -15.82 39.26 -20.50
CA LYS A 663 -15.62 38.42 -21.68
C LYS A 663 -15.07 37.05 -21.28
N CYS A 664 -15.14 36.09 -22.19
CA CYS A 664 -14.53 34.77 -22.02
C CYS A 664 -13.24 34.65 -22.83
N LEU A 665 -12.28 33.89 -22.30
CA LEU A 665 -11.04 33.53 -22.96
C LEU A 665 -11.32 32.66 -24.18
N ALA A 666 -10.69 32.96 -25.31
CA ALA A 666 -10.79 32.21 -26.56
C ALA A 666 -9.40 31.89 -27.13
N LEU A 667 -9.26 30.74 -27.78
CA LEU A 667 -8.12 30.43 -28.63
C LEU A 667 -8.39 30.87 -30.07
N GLN A 668 -7.55 31.76 -30.59
CA GLN A 668 -7.67 32.25 -31.97
C GLN A 668 -6.28 32.33 -32.62
N LYS A 669 -6.05 31.51 -33.66
CA LYS A 669 -4.80 31.48 -34.46
C LYS A 669 -3.53 31.44 -33.59
N ASP A 670 -3.46 30.45 -32.69
CA ASP A 670 -2.36 30.22 -31.73
C ASP A 670 -2.07 31.37 -30.75
N SER A 671 -3.04 32.27 -30.56
CA SER A 671 -3.04 33.34 -29.57
C SER A 671 -4.28 33.28 -28.68
N LEU A 672 -4.18 33.80 -27.44
CA LEU A 672 -5.34 33.96 -26.57
C LEU A 672 -5.95 35.36 -26.75
N SER A 673 -7.26 35.40 -26.97
CA SER A 673 -8.06 36.63 -27.09
C SER A 673 -9.29 36.59 -26.18
N PHE A 674 -10.07 37.68 -26.15
CA PHE A 674 -11.32 37.75 -25.39
C PHE A 674 -12.53 37.97 -26.30
N GLU A 675 -13.48 37.03 -26.23
CA GLU A 675 -14.72 37.01 -27.01
C GLU A 675 -15.96 37.12 -26.11
N ILE A 676 -17.12 37.32 -26.72
CA ILE A 676 -18.41 37.16 -26.00
C ILE A 676 -18.54 35.68 -25.62
N CYS A 677 -18.90 35.43 -24.36
CA CYS A 677 -19.05 34.08 -23.80
C CYS A 677 -20.12 33.27 -24.54
N ASP A 678 -19.72 32.16 -25.16
CA ASP A 678 -20.60 31.25 -25.87
C ASP A 678 -20.27 29.79 -25.49
N LEU A 679 -21.23 29.12 -24.85
CA LEU A 679 -21.11 27.72 -24.42
C LEU A 679 -21.01 26.72 -25.58
N SER A 680 -21.43 27.10 -26.79
CA SER A 680 -21.31 26.26 -27.98
C SER A 680 -19.94 26.39 -28.66
N ASN A 681 -19.28 27.54 -28.50
CA ASN A 681 -17.98 27.82 -29.10
C ASN A 681 -16.89 26.94 -28.48
N GLN A 682 -16.36 26.02 -29.28
CA GLN A 682 -15.31 25.08 -28.84
C GLN A 682 -14.00 25.80 -28.50
N ASN A 683 -13.69 26.93 -29.15
CA ASN A 683 -12.47 27.69 -28.94
C ASN A 683 -12.40 28.37 -27.57
N GLN A 684 -13.53 28.47 -26.86
CA GLN A 684 -13.63 29.04 -25.51
C GLN A 684 -13.63 27.98 -24.40
N GLN A 685 -13.55 26.69 -24.73
CA GLN A 685 -13.54 25.60 -23.74
C GLN A 685 -12.12 25.38 -23.20
N PHE A 686 -11.93 25.50 -21.89
CA PHE A 686 -10.66 25.21 -21.23
C PHE A 686 -10.86 24.33 -19.99
N ASN A 687 -9.87 23.51 -19.71
CA ASN A 687 -9.82 22.62 -18.56
C ASN A 687 -8.72 23.06 -17.59
N TYR A 688 -9.04 23.10 -16.30
CA TYR A 688 -8.07 23.29 -15.22
C TYR A 688 -7.80 21.93 -14.56
N THR A 689 -6.60 21.39 -14.76
CA THR A 689 -6.27 20.00 -14.42
C THR A 689 -5.96 19.80 -12.93
N TRP A 690 -5.93 18.53 -12.49
CA TRP A 690 -5.45 18.19 -11.14
C TRP A 690 -4.02 18.66 -10.87
N LEU A 691 -3.19 18.65 -11.91
CA LEU A 691 -1.80 19.14 -11.95
C LEU A 691 -1.66 20.67 -12.09
N LYS A 692 -2.77 21.40 -12.00
CA LYS A 692 -2.84 22.88 -12.03
C LYS A 692 -2.45 23.51 -13.37
N SER A 693 -2.57 22.78 -14.48
CA SER A 693 -2.40 23.34 -15.82
C SER A 693 -3.73 23.84 -16.39
N ILE A 694 -3.68 24.95 -17.11
CA ILE A 694 -4.79 25.47 -17.92
C ILE A 694 -4.60 24.93 -19.33
N ARG A 695 -5.51 24.07 -19.80
CA ARG A 695 -5.39 23.29 -21.03
C ARG A 695 -6.56 23.55 -21.98
N HIS A 696 -6.26 23.75 -23.26
CA HIS A 696 -7.21 23.73 -24.37
C HIS A 696 -6.70 22.73 -25.41
N GLN A 697 -7.50 21.69 -25.70
CA GLN A 697 -7.05 20.53 -26.51
C GLN A 697 -5.67 20.04 -26.01
N ASP A 698 -4.62 20.09 -26.83
CA ASP A 698 -3.25 19.70 -26.43
C ASP A 698 -2.30 20.88 -26.12
N LEU A 699 -2.82 22.11 -26.13
CA LEU A 699 -2.09 23.32 -25.75
C LEU A 699 -2.33 23.69 -24.29
N CYS A 700 -1.27 24.10 -23.61
CA CYS A 700 -1.28 24.57 -22.23
C CYS A 700 -0.75 26.01 -22.15
N VAL A 701 -1.33 26.80 -21.24
CA VAL A 701 -0.86 28.17 -20.94
C VAL A 701 0.41 28.11 -20.09
N ALA A 702 1.50 28.67 -20.60
CA ALA A 702 2.82 28.70 -19.97
C ALA A 702 3.19 30.11 -19.50
N ALA A 703 3.66 30.24 -18.26
CA ALA A 703 4.27 31.46 -17.75
C ALA A 703 5.73 31.57 -18.20
N GLN A 704 6.13 32.70 -18.80
CA GLN A 704 7.53 32.95 -19.15
C GLN A 704 8.31 33.47 -17.93
N SER A 705 9.59 33.10 -17.82
CA SER A 705 10.47 33.53 -16.72
C SER A 705 10.98 34.97 -16.86
N THR A 706 10.87 35.57 -18.05
CA THR A 706 11.41 36.90 -18.37
C THR A 706 10.35 37.75 -19.07
N GLY A 707 9.95 38.87 -18.44
CA GLY A 707 8.94 39.80 -18.97
C GLY A 707 7.52 39.50 -18.49
N SER A 708 6.53 40.16 -19.10
CA SER A 708 5.10 39.99 -18.82
C SER A 708 4.41 39.00 -19.76
N GLY A 709 5.19 38.16 -20.46
CA GLY A 709 4.70 37.26 -21.49
C GLY A 709 4.17 35.93 -20.95
N PHE A 710 3.22 35.36 -21.68
CA PHE A 710 2.85 33.96 -21.60
C PHE A 710 3.16 33.29 -22.96
N ALA A 711 3.09 31.97 -23.03
CA ALA A 711 3.08 31.24 -24.29
C ALA A 711 1.98 30.18 -24.28
N LEU A 712 1.48 29.82 -25.47
CA LEU A 712 0.80 28.54 -25.67
C LEU A 712 1.84 27.54 -26.14
N VAL A 713 1.93 26.40 -25.46
CA VAL A 713 2.88 25.33 -25.79
C VAL A 713 2.20 23.97 -25.64
N PRO A 714 2.70 22.90 -26.30
CA PRO A 714 2.21 21.55 -26.07
C PRO A 714 2.27 21.18 -24.58
N CYS A 715 1.17 20.63 -24.06
CA CYS A 715 1.05 20.25 -22.66
C CYS A 715 2.08 19.19 -22.25
N ASP A 716 2.85 19.49 -21.20
CA ASP A 716 3.82 18.57 -20.61
C ASP A 716 3.77 18.71 -19.09
N ASN A 717 3.15 17.73 -18.44
CA ASN A 717 2.89 17.72 -17.01
C ASN A 717 4.16 17.77 -16.13
N THR A 718 5.34 17.47 -16.69
CA THR A 718 6.61 17.56 -15.95
C THR A 718 7.07 19.00 -15.75
N LYS A 719 6.73 19.90 -16.69
CA LYS A 719 7.12 21.31 -16.69
C LYS A 719 6.55 22.08 -15.50
N ARG A 720 7.24 23.16 -15.11
CA ARG A 720 6.86 24.02 -13.96
C ARG A 720 6.19 25.31 -14.42
N GLU A 721 6.61 25.83 -15.57
CA GLU A 721 6.03 26.96 -16.31
C GLU A 721 4.53 26.81 -16.62
N LEU A 722 3.98 25.59 -16.66
CA LEU A 722 2.57 25.32 -16.94
C LEU A 722 1.66 25.34 -15.70
N ARG A 723 2.19 25.66 -14.51
CA ARG A 723 1.50 25.48 -13.23
C ARG A 723 0.91 26.78 -12.70
N TRP A 724 -0.40 26.78 -12.47
CA TRP A 724 -1.20 27.92 -12.05
C TRP A 724 -2.00 27.60 -10.79
N SER A 725 -1.59 28.14 -9.64
CA SER A 725 -2.39 28.09 -8.42
C SER A 725 -3.67 28.91 -8.58
N TYR A 726 -4.81 28.31 -8.30
CA TYR A 726 -6.16 28.89 -8.41
C TYR A 726 -7.07 28.28 -7.34
N LYS A 727 -8.02 29.08 -6.81
CA LYS A 727 -8.83 28.73 -5.61
C LYS A 727 -7.97 28.28 -4.43
N THR A 728 -6.88 29.01 -4.19
CA THR A 728 -6.01 28.81 -3.03
C THR A 728 -6.71 29.23 -1.73
N SER A 729 -6.26 28.72 -0.59
CA SER A 729 -6.83 29.02 0.74
C SER A 729 -6.61 30.48 1.20
N ASN A 730 -5.92 31.32 0.42
CA ASN A 730 -5.76 32.74 0.69
C ASN A 730 -6.97 33.50 0.11
N SER A 731 -7.92 33.86 0.99
CA SER A 731 -9.21 34.47 0.63
C SER A 731 -9.10 35.67 -0.32
N ALA A 732 -8.04 36.49 -0.18
CA ALA A 732 -7.81 37.68 -0.98
C ALA A 732 -7.40 37.42 -2.44
N LEU A 733 -6.90 36.23 -2.76
CA LEU A 733 -6.44 35.83 -4.11
C LEU A 733 -7.12 34.54 -4.61
N THR A 734 -8.29 34.19 -4.05
CA THR A 734 -9.03 32.94 -4.37
C THR A 734 -9.38 32.82 -5.86
N GLU A 735 -9.68 33.94 -6.51
CA GLU A 735 -10.17 34.00 -7.90
C GLU A 735 -9.04 34.27 -8.92
N HIS A 736 -7.79 34.32 -8.46
CA HIS A 736 -6.64 34.67 -9.28
C HIS A 736 -5.91 33.43 -9.80
N LEU A 737 -5.44 33.47 -11.05
CA LEU A 737 -4.57 32.45 -11.65
C LEU A 737 -3.11 32.83 -11.43
N ILE A 738 -2.47 32.25 -10.41
CA ILE A 738 -1.13 32.61 -9.92
C ILE A 738 -0.09 31.63 -10.47
N SER A 739 0.93 32.10 -11.18
CA SER A 739 2.02 31.23 -11.65
C SER A 739 2.85 30.66 -10.48
N GLU A 740 3.10 29.36 -10.49
CA GLU A 740 3.99 28.69 -9.52
C GLU A 740 5.46 28.66 -9.97
N PHE A 741 5.75 29.15 -11.18
CA PHE A 741 7.09 29.16 -11.77
C PHE A 741 7.86 30.46 -11.51
N VAL A 742 7.16 31.60 -11.44
CA VAL A 742 7.78 32.92 -11.30
C VAL A 742 7.83 33.34 -9.82
N PRO A 743 9.01 33.64 -9.22
CA PRO A 743 9.13 33.87 -7.77
C PRO A 743 8.32 35.04 -7.19
N SER A 744 7.89 36.00 -8.01
CA SER A 744 7.31 37.27 -7.58
C SER A 744 5.77 37.29 -7.47
N HIS A 745 5.12 36.13 -7.33
CA HIS A 745 3.66 35.96 -7.35
C HIS A 745 3.01 36.72 -8.52
N MET A 746 3.27 36.23 -9.74
CA MET A 746 2.68 36.78 -10.96
C MET A 746 1.32 36.14 -11.23
N CYS A 747 0.32 36.98 -11.46
CA CYS A 747 -1.04 36.61 -11.83
C CYS A 747 -1.26 36.80 -13.34
N LEU A 748 -2.15 35.97 -13.89
CA LEU A 748 -2.74 36.19 -15.22
C LEU A 748 -3.69 37.40 -15.15
N GLU A 749 -3.50 38.39 -16.01
CA GLU A 749 -4.33 39.60 -16.15
C GLU A 749 -4.84 39.74 -17.58
N ALA A 750 -6.06 40.26 -17.71
CA ALA A 750 -6.64 40.71 -18.97
C ALA A 750 -6.39 42.21 -19.16
N GLU A 751 -5.56 42.60 -20.13
CA GLU A 751 -5.23 44.02 -20.39
C GLU A 751 -6.38 44.72 -21.15
N PRO A 752 -7.08 45.69 -20.54
CA PRO A 752 -8.30 46.28 -21.12
C PRO A 752 -8.05 47.30 -22.25
N ARG A 753 -6.81 47.39 -22.75
CA ARG A 753 -6.41 48.33 -23.82
C ARG A 753 -6.34 47.69 -25.20
N ASP A 754 -6.05 46.38 -25.25
CA ASP A 754 -5.81 45.63 -26.47
C ASP A 754 -6.42 44.21 -26.42
N ASP A 755 -7.25 43.91 -25.40
CA ASP A 755 -7.82 42.58 -25.15
C ASP A 755 -6.75 41.46 -25.14
N SER A 756 -5.52 41.77 -24.67
CA SER A 756 -4.43 40.79 -24.55
C SER A 756 -4.34 40.18 -23.15
N VAL A 757 -3.85 38.93 -23.08
CA VAL A 757 -3.52 38.25 -21.82
C VAL A 757 -2.08 38.54 -21.43
N ARG A 758 -1.81 38.91 -20.17
CA ARG A 758 -0.46 39.30 -19.69
C ARG A 758 -0.18 38.78 -18.29
N LEU A 759 1.10 38.62 -17.95
CA LEU A 759 1.55 38.38 -16.57
C LEU A 759 1.83 39.69 -15.86
N ARG A 760 1.23 39.88 -14.69
CA ARG A 760 1.40 41.06 -13.82
C ARG A 760 1.56 40.65 -12.35
N PRO A 761 2.13 41.47 -11.46
CA PRO A 761 2.10 41.20 -10.03
C PRO A 761 0.66 41.03 -9.52
N CYS A 762 0.41 40.05 -8.66
CA CYS A 762 -0.93 39.77 -8.13
C CYS A 762 -1.50 40.94 -7.31
N GLN A 763 -2.70 41.40 -7.65
CA GLN A 763 -3.42 42.49 -6.98
C GLN A 763 -4.83 42.03 -6.56
N PRO A 764 -5.12 41.87 -5.25
CA PRO A 764 -6.44 41.44 -4.74
C PRO A 764 -7.63 42.30 -5.21
N SER A 765 -7.40 43.59 -5.46
CA SER A 765 -8.39 44.55 -5.93
C SER A 765 -8.60 44.54 -7.46
N SER A 766 -7.64 44.03 -8.25
CA SER A 766 -7.76 44.03 -9.71
C SER A 766 -8.84 43.05 -10.16
N VAL A 767 -9.93 43.56 -10.74
CA VAL A 767 -11.00 42.75 -11.33
C VAL A 767 -10.54 42.06 -12.62
N PHE A 768 -9.53 42.61 -13.30
CA PHE A 768 -8.93 42.06 -14.52
C PHE A 768 -8.05 40.82 -14.26
N GLN A 769 -7.72 40.55 -13.00
CA GLN A 769 -7.01 39.33 -12.57
C GLN A 769 -7.95 38.26 -11.96
N LYS A 770 -9.27 38.48 -12.00
CA LYS A 770 -10.27 37.58 -11.39
C LYS A 770 -10.97 36.75 -12.46
N TRP A 771 -10.85 35.43 -12.29
CA TRP A 771 -11.19 34.43 -13.29
C TRP A 771 -12.20 33.42 -12.74
N GLU A 772 -13.17 33.05 -13.57
CA GLU A 772 -14.21 32.08 -13.22
C GLU A 772 -14.33 31.03 -14.33
N PHE A 773 -14.21 29.75 -13.97
CA PHE A 773 -14.61 28.65 -14.84
C PHE A 773 -16.13 28.45 -14.73
N THR A 774 -16.76 28.04 -15.83
CA THR A 774 -18.21 27.80 -15.88
C THR A 774 -18.62 26.64 -14.98
N ARG A 775 -17.84 25.54 -14.96
CA ARG A 775 -18.08 24.36 -14.14
C ARG A 775 -16.90 24.08 -13.23
N TYR A 776 -17.18 23.82 -11.96
CA TYR A 776 -16.21 23.29 -11.00
C TYR A 776 -16.63 21.89 -10.60
N HIS A 777 -15.66 20.98 -10.51
CA HIS A 777 -15.86 19.69 -9.86
C HIS A 777 -15.45 19.84 -8.39
N LEU A 778 -16.39 19.56 -7.48
CA LEU A 778 -16.19 19.72 -6.04
C LEU A 778 -15.35 18.58 -5.45
N GLN A 779 -14.85 18.80 -4.22
CA GLN A 779 -14.37 17.79 -3.28
C GLN A 779 -14.90 18.11 -1.89
#